data_AF-A0A2H0RW13-F1
#
_entry.id   AF-A0A2H0RW13-F1
#
_cell.length_a   1.000
_cell.length_b   1.000
_cell.length_c   1.000
_cell.angle_alpha   90.00
_cell.angle_beta   90.00
_cell.angle_gamma   90.00
#
_symmetry.space_group_name_H-M   'P 1'
#
loop_
_entity.id
_entity.type
_entity.pdbx_description
1 polymer ?
#
loop_
_entity_poly.entity_id
_entity_poly.type
_entity_poly.pdbx_seq_one_letter_code
_entity_poly.pdbx_strand_id
1 'polypeptide(L)'
;MQNPKKWAPFLHRTLVFCFVLVGLTYLYAYSRPVFVENHFILRNQSESFTHPLHIPVAPTGPYFVESVMQIHALRPSKYYIEVDDCLDSIIINDVPVLNVRYPICNWPWGTVIDLSDHLLPGVNTVQYYMRNRSGGVGVNLMPWMFDPLGIVLALAGIVSLLWYSMEYRSLRRAIKKTVGTLETTFKKRRSVTVICTVAVLAATLLFAVYLPLRSFLPKQGMFSYAYEGEQTYITPPPLNLYDTTAPEEQTYTVETTWDLRRVHFTRYYFSIDDCLVKLWVNAIEVQSDNIPLCPFPYGDTIDLSAYLKTGTNTLKMEVENENGATLVRVRPSMADSLLRPYLLIAFILLLLVIQSKRSLFSDSRRSELLLLCTFILARLWSFFVHMRINEGWDWGYHMDVLAANLFTVSNILNREVFQMFYSYHPPLGFLLSEPFLNSGFGLLLSAKIVSLLTSFIAFFCIRQTVKYLGLLQKPIGLVFLYGGMSIPMMVFLSRSVNLDMIIFMCTCFALHLSIMLFGKKDPAASHRKTQVRMALLALTIFAGLMTKFNGLLIASLPVIVACAFGFSQILRRSPEALRTVRNALFISVVGVALAFPYYHWRYFLTQGTYFPHNGQFYEDRMQGGQEIKEKDKTAYFLELFKGSQARKEQPYWRDWEMPRLSDAWNDFWIRDHGLGTPNAFSTKISVFYQYVIPTLLLLSLFLLVIQTVRKKADPVWIALGVSLLAYSVVQFTLLTYYVWKNACIWCYSSKGIYITPVILAVAFFIANLLTIQHVLPHSWQKKCLHSRWLVTAILCIVIILHHVIPVY
;
A
#
# COMPACT_ATOMS: atom_id res chain seq x y z
N MET A 1 10.60 21.39 -40.76
CA MET A 1 10.58 19.91 -40.53
C MET A 1 11.70 19.55 -39.55
N GLN A 2 11.40 19.04 -38.35
CA GLN A 2 12.41 18.77 -37.31
C GLN A 2 12.95 17.33 -37.40
N ASN A 3 14.27 17.23 -37.28
CA ASN A 3 15.11 16.05 -37.45
C ASN A 3 14.60 14.81 -36.66
N PRO A 4 14.09 13.75 -37.33
CA PRO A 4 13.57 12.53 -36.69
C PRO A 4 14.58 11.81 -35.78
N LYS A 5 15.87 12.14 -35.90
CA LYS A 5 16.97 11.59 -35.10
C LYS A 5 16.89 11.85 -33.58
N LYS A 6 16.10 12.83 -33.10
CA LYS A 6 15.95 13.09 -31.65
C LYS A 6 14.92 12.22 -30.94
N TRP A 7 13.93 11.67 -31.65
CA TRP A 7 12.78 10.96 -31.06
C TRP A 7 12.90 9.44 -31.15
N ALA A 8 13.49 8.94 -32.24
CA ALA A 8 13.74 7.51 -32.41
C ALA A 8 14.36 6.84 -31.16
N PRO A 9 15.31 7.44 -30.41
CA PRO A 9 15.91 6.78 -29.26
C PRO A 9 15.05 6.73 -28.00
N PHE A 10 14.07 7.64 -27.82
CA PHE A 10 13.16 7.58 -26.67
C PHE A 10 12.03 6.61 -26.96
N LEU A 11 11.41 6.73 -28.15
CA LEU A 11 10.36 5.82 -28.58
C LEU A 11 10.88 4.37 -28.67
N HIS A 12 12.06 4.15 -29.26
CA HIS A 12 12.69 2.83 -29.28
C HIS A 12 13.00 2.31 -27.86
N ARG A 13 13.33 3.17 -26.90
CA ARG A 13 13.58 2.73 -25.50
C ARG A 13 12.32 2.36 -24.77
N THR A 14 11.27 3.16 -24.92
CA THR A 14 9.96 2.84 -24.36
C THR A 14 9.44 1.57 -25.01
N LEU A 15 9.59 1.41 -26.34
CA LEU A 15 9.19 0.20 -27.06
C LEU A 15 10.03 -1.01 -26.66
N VAL A 16 11.36 -0.92 -26.51
CA VAL A 16 12.21 -2.03 -26.05
C VAL A 16 11.93 -2.36 -24.58
N PHE A 17 11.73 -1.36 -23.71
CA PHE A 17 11.34 -1.61 -22.32
C PHE A 17 9.98 -2.27 -22.23
N CYS A 18 8.99 -1.76 -22.97
CA CYS A 18 7.68 -2.39 -23.08
C CYS A 18 7.79 -3.78 -23.70
N PHE A 19 8.65 -4.00 -24.70
CA PHE A 19 8.83 -5.30 -25.34
C PHE A 19 9.53 -6.31 -24.41
N VAL A 20 10.51 -5.87 -23.61
CA VAL A 20 11.15 -6.72 -22.60
C VAL A 20 10.20 -6.98 -21.45
N LEU A 21 9.45 -5.98 -20.98
CA LEU A 21 8.43 -6.16 -19.94
C LEU A 21 7.34 -7.11 -20.43
N VAL A 22 6.77 -6.86 -21.62
CA VAL A 22 5.79 -7.74 -22.28
C VAL A 22 6.39 -9.11 -22.54
N GLY A 23 7.65 -9.21 -22.96
CA GLY A 23 8.34 -10.48 -23.19
C GLY A 23 8.56 -11.27 -21.90
N LEU A 24 8.92 -10.62 -20.80
CA LEU A 24 9.04 -11.23 -19.47
C LEU A 24 7.68 -11.62 -18.90
N THR A 25 6.67 -10.76 -19.08
CA THR A 25 5.27 -11.06 -18.71
C THR A 25 4.72 -12.21 -19.57
N TYR A 26 5.06 -12.27 -20.85
CA TYR A 26 4.69 -13.35 -21.77
C TYR A 26 5.40 -14.64 -21.43
N LEU A 27 6.71 -14.61 -21.14
CA LEU A 27 7.47 -15.78 -20.66
C LEU A 27 6.90 -16.31 -19.35
N TYR A 28 6.54 -15.41 -18.42
CA TYR A 28 5.90 -15.78 -17.18
C TYR A 28 4.48 -16.35 -17.42
N ALA A 29 3.68 -15.73 -18.27
CA ALA A 29 2.36 -16.21 -18.65
C ALA A 29 2.42 -17.58 -19.35
N TYR A 30 3.42 -17.78 -20.22
CA TYR A 30 3.69 -19.03 -20.91
C TYR A 30 4.20 -20.12 -19.95
N SER A 31 4.80 -19.75 -18.82
CA SER A 31 5.16 -20.72 -17.78
C SER A 31 3.99 -21.14 -16.90
N ARG A 32 2.80 -20.54 -17.08
CA ARG A 32 1.63 -20.89 -16.29
C ARG A 32 0.98 -22.18 -16.78
N PRO A 33 0.42 -22.97 -15.85
CA PRO A 33 -0.46 -24.05 -16.24
C PRO A 33 -1.69 -23.50 -16.96
N VAL A 34 -2.09 -24.17 -18.03
CA VAL A 34 -3.35 -23.94 -18.74
C VAL A 34 -4.29 -25.09 -18.38
N PHE A 35 -5.43 -24.78 -17.76
CA PHE A 35 -6.43 -25.78 -17.41
C PHE A 35 -7.41 -25.95 -18.57
N VAL A 36 -7.47 -27.15 -19.16
CA VAL A 36 -8.16 -27.40 -20.44
C VAL A 36 -9.51 -28.05 -20.23
N GLU A 37 -9.59 -29.03 -19.32
CA GLU A 37 -10.82 -29.74 -18.96
C GLU A 37 -10.91 -29.75 -17.44
N ASN A 38 -12.04 -29.33 -16.88
CA ASN A 38 -12.22 -29.40 -15.42
C ASN A 38 -13.62 -29.86 -15.11
N HIS A 39 -13.71 -30.81 -14.18
CA HIS A 39 -14.94 -31.41 -13.73
C HIS A 39 -14.92 -31.53 -12.21
N PHE A 40 -16.06 -31.36 -11.55
CA PHE A 40 -16.20 -31.75 -10.15
C PHE A 40 -17.38 -32.71 -10.02
N ILE A 41 -17.31 -33.60 -9.04
CA ILE A 41 -18.37 -34.54 -8.70
C ILE A 41 -19.03 -34.07 -7.41
N LEU A 42 -20.32 -33.73 -7.51
CA LEU A 42 -21.19 -33.41 -6.39
C LEU A 42 -22.35 -34.40 -6.39
N ARG A 43 -22.54 -35.15 -5.29
CA ARG A 43 -23.66 -36.13 -5.16
C ARG A 43 -23.76 -37.09 -6.36
N ASN A 44 -22.64 -37.63 -6.82
CA ASN A 44 -22.52 -38.51 -8.00
C ASN A 44 -22.88 -37.89 -9.36
N GLN A 45 -23.04 -36.56 -9.43
CA GLN A 45 -23.20 -35.83 -10.68
C GLN A 45 -21.90 -35.10 -11.02
N SER A 46 -21.42 -35.29 -12.25
CA SER A 46 -20.24 -34.60 -12.78
C SER A 46 -20.66 -33.31 -13.46
N GLU A 47 -20.10 -32.19 -13.05
CA GLU A 47 -20.32 -30.88 -13.63
C GLU A 47 -18.99 -30.30 -14.14
N SER A 48 -18.99 -29.67 -15.30
CA SER A 48 -17.80 -29.01 -15.83
C SER A 48 -17.65 -27.58 -15.30
N PHE A 49 -16.41 -27.12 -15.15
CA PHE A 49 -16.11 -25.75 -14.73
C PHE A 49 -14.87 -25.18 -15.42
N THR A 50 -14.69 -23.88 -15.32
CA THR A 50 -13.47 -23.17 -15.73
C THR A 50 -12.63 -22.86 -14.50
N HIS A 51 -11.36 -23.29 -14.50
CA HIS A 51 -10.44 -23.01 -13.39
C HIS A 51 -10.20 -21.49 -13.22
N PRO A 52 -10.12 -20.98 -11.98
CA PRO A 52 -10.23 -21.69 -10.69
C PRO A 52 -11.65 -22.18 -10.38
N LEU A 53 -11.76 -23.29 -9.62
CA LEU A 53 -13.07 -23.77 -9.17
C LEU A 53 -13.65 -22.76 -8.19
N HIS A 54 -14.93 -22.45 -8.32
CA HIS A 54 -15.69 -21.71 -7.32
C HIS A 54 -17.18 -22.02 -7.40
N ILE A 55 -17.70 -22.55 -6.30
CA ILE A 55 -19.10 -22.85 -6.08
C ILE A 55 -19.54 -21.97 -4.91
N PRO A 56 -20.17 -20.80 -5.17
CA PRO A 56 -20.42 -19.79 -4.13
C PRO A 56 -21.36 -20.25 -3.01
N VAL A 57 -22.26 -21.19 -3.31
CA VAL A 57 -23.14 -21.84 -2.34
C VAL A 57 -23.08 -23.33 -2.61
N ALA A 58 -22.31 -24.02 -1.79
CA ALA A 58 -22.05 -25.43 -1.94
C ALA A 58 -22.71 -26.18 -0.77
N PRO A 59 -23.38 -27.33 -0.99
CA PRO A 59 -23.76 -28.23 0.10
C PRO A 59 -22.56 -28.58 0.98
N THR A 60 -22.77 -28.73 2.28
CA THR A 60 -21.74 -29.30 3.15
C THR A 60 -21.45 -30.74 2.73
N GLY A 61 -20.18 -31.14 2.78
CA GLY A 61 -19.75 -32.48 2.39
C GLY A 61 -18.48 -32.54 1.52
N PRO A 62 -18.10 -33.74 1.07
CA PRO A 62 -16.92 -33.95 0.25
C PRO A 62 -17.17 -33.55 -1.22
N TYR A 63 -16.14 -32.96 -1.82
CA TYR A 63 -16.06 -32.58 -3.23
C TYR A 63 -14.86 -33.27 -3.84
N PHE A 64 -15.08 -33.96 -4.95
CA PHE A 64 -14.00 -34.45 -5.79
C PHE A 64 -13.89 -33.56 -7.01
N VAL A 65 -12.72 -32.99 -7.24
CA VAL A 65 -12.47 -32.07 -8.35
C VAL A 65 -11.35 -32.65 -9.18
N GLU A 66 -11.57 -32.78 -10.47
CA GLU A 66 -10.56 -33.23 -11.43
C GLU A 66 -10.32 -32.15 -12.47
N SER A 67 -9.06 -31.82 -12.67
CA SER A 67 -8.60 -30.77 -13.56
C SER A 67 -7.47 -31.29 -14.44
N VAL A 68 -7.61 -31.12 -15.74
CA VAL A 68 -6.58 -31.43 -16.73
C VAL A 68 -5.75 -30.17 -16.96
N MET A 69 -4.50 -30.24 -16.53
CA MET A 69 -3.54 -29.15 -16.50
C MET A 69 -2.46 -29.36 -17.55
N GLN A 70 -2.39 -28.48 -18.54
CA GLN A 70 -1.33 -28.45 -19.54
C GLN A 70 -0.19 -27.54 -19.09
N ILE A 71 1.02 -28.10 -19.01
CA ILE A 71 2.23 -27.41 -18.58
C ILE A 71 3.27 -27.39 -19.70
N HIS A 72 3.89 -26.23 -19.92
CA HIS A 72 4.96 -26.06 -20.88
C HIS A 72 6.33 -26.56 -20.36
N ALA A 73 7.30 -26.73 -21.26
CA ALA A 73 8.65 -27.21 -20.89
C ALA A 73 9.36 -26.30 -19.87
N LEU A 74 9.13 -24.98 -19.95
CA LEU A 74 9.58 -24.02 -18.95
C LEU A 74 8.49 -23.91 -17.86
N ARG A 75 8.68 -24.63 -16.75
CA ARG A 75 7.69 -24.70 -15.67
C ARG A 75 8.24 -24.25 -14.31
N PRO A 76 7.43 -23.56 -13.50
CA PRO A 76 7.68 -23.42 -12.07
C PRO A 76 7.69 -24.80 -11.42
N SER A 77 8.54 -24.98 -10.41
CA SER A 77 8.55 -26.17 -9.57
C SER A 77 7.61 -25.98 -8.37
N LYS A 78 7.46 -24.74 -7.90
CA LYS A 78 6.62 -24.39 -6.76
C LYS A 78 5.33 -23.70 -7.17
N TYR A 79 4.24 -24.12 -6.56
CA TYR A 79 2.91 -23.57 -6.78
C TYR A 79 2.33 -23.06 -5.47
N TYR A 80 1.62 -21.96 -5.53
CA TYR A 80 0.77 -21.47 -4.47
C TYR A 80 -0.64 -21.99 -4.70
N ILE A 81 -1.20 -22.67 -3.71
CA ILE A 81 -2.57 -23.16 -3.72
C ILE A 81 -3.41 -22.34 -2.74
N GLU A 82 -4.55 -21.86 -3.21
CA GLU A 82 -5.54 -21.12 -2.42
C GLU A 82 -6.85 -21.90 -2.44
N VAL A 83 -7.45 -22.11 -1.27
CA VAL A 83 -8.61 -22.97 -1.08
C VAL A 83 -9.64 -22.21 -0.26
N ASP A 84 -10.91 -22.25 -0.66
CA ASP A 84 -12.01 -21.54 0.01
C ASP A 84 -12.35 -22.14 1.37
N ASP A 85 -12.29 -23.47 1.45
CA ASP A 85 -12.52 -24.23 2.66
C ASP A 85 -11.34 -25.20 2.87
N CYS A 86 -11.61 -26.50 3.06
CA CYS A 86 -10.58 -27.51 3.30
C CYS A 86 -10.26 -28.36 2.07
N LEU A 87 -8.97 -28.54 1.81
CA LEU A 87 -8.43 -29.49 0.84
C LEU A 87 -7.82 -30.68 1.58
N ASP A 88 -8.45 -31.85 1.47
CA ASP A 88 -8.10 -33.11 2.14
C ASP A 88 -6.99 -33.90 1.43
N SER A 89 -6.83 -33.78 0.10
CA SER A 89 -5.67 -34.31 -0.62
C SER A 89 -5.55 -33.76 -2.05
N ILE A 90 -4.35 -33.85 -2.62
CA ILE A 90 -4.07 -33.62 -4.05
C ILE A 90 -3.39 -34.86 -4.63
N ILE A 91 -3.87 -35.32 -5.78
CA ILE A 91 -3.25 -36.37 -6.57
C ILE A 91 -2.91 -35.77 -7.94
N ILE A 92 -1.69 -35.99 -8.40
CA ILE A 92 -1.23 -35.51 -9.72
C ILE A 92 -0.72 -36.71 -10.50
N ASN A 93 -1.28 -36.94 -11.68
CA ASN A 93 -0.95 -38.08 -12.54
C ASN A 93 -1.01 -39.42 -11.77
N ASP A 94 -2.08 -39.62 -11.01
CA ASP A 94 -2.31 -40.78 -10.13
C ASP A 94 -1.28 -40.94 -8.98
N VAL A 95 -0.40 -39.96 -8.79
CA VAL A 95 0.58 -39.94 -7.70
C VAL A 95 0.13 -38.95 -6.62
N PRO A 96 -0.09 -39.40 -5.37
CA PRO A 96 -0.44 -38.50 -4.29
C PRO A 96 0.71 -37.54 -3.96
N VAL A 97 0.37 -36.28 -3.71
CA VAL A 97 1.34 -35.24 -3.35
C VAL A 97 1.63 -35.33 -1.85
N LEU A 98 2.57 -36.21 -1.47
CA LEU A 98 2.86 -36.56 -0.08
C LEU A 98 3.74 -35.53 0.66
N ASN A 99 4.36 -34.60 -0.07
CA ASN A 99 5.16 -33.52 0.52
C ASN A 99 4.31 -32.35 1.05
N VAL A 100 2.99 -32.51 1.03
CA VAL A 100 2.00 -31.55 1.52
C VAL A 100 1.25 -32.16 2.70
N ARG A 101 0.92 -31.33 3.69
CA ARG A 101 0.09 -31.72 4.82
C ARG A 101 -1.35 -31.36 4.58
N TYR A 102 -2.19 -32.36 4.72
CA TYR A 102 -3.62 -32.22 4.62
C TYR A 102 -4.29 -32.35 6.01
N PRO A 103 -5.47 -31.75 6.20
CA PRO A 103 -6.14 -30.86 5.25
C PRO A 103 -5.51 -29.46 5.20
N ILE A 104 -5.58 -28.79 4.04
CA ILE A 104 -5.23 -27.37 3.90
C ILE A 104 -6.51 -26.56 4.02
N CYS A 105 -6.67 -25.74 5.05
CA CYS A 105 -7.87 -24.93 5.27
C CYS A 105 -7.53 -23.45 5.50
N ASN A 106 -6.80 -22.83 4.57
CA ASN A 106 -6.20 -21.51 4.75
C ASN A 106 -6.64 -20.52 3.68
N TRP A 107 -7.91 -20.10 3.76
CA TRP A 107 -8.53 -19.21 2.80
C TRP A 107 -7.80 -17.89 2.53
N PRO A 108 -7.34 -17.11 3.54
CA PRO A 108 -6.83 -15.77 3.25
C PRO A 108 -5.38 -15.74 2.73
N TRP A 109 -4.67 -16.87 2.80
CA TRP A 109 -3.20 -16.87 2.67
C TRP A 109 -2.62 -18.01 1.85
N GLY A 110 -3.44 -18.97 1.41
CA GLY A 110 -3.03 -20.13 0.65
C GLY A 110 -1.86 -20.91 1.26
N THR A 111 -1.26 -21.81 0.49
CA THR A 111 -0.08 -22.59 0.88
C THR A 111 0.84 -22.76 -0.33
N VAL A 112 2.15 -22.75 -0.12
CA VAL A 112 3.11 -23.05 -1.20
C VAL A 112 3.44 -24.54 -1.14
N ILE A 113 3.23 -25.22 -2.25
CA ILE A 113 3.49 -26.65 -2.44
C ILE A 113 4.55 -26.81 -3.53
N ASP A 114 5.48 -27.74 -3.33
CA ASP A 114 6.49 -28.09 -4.34
C ASP A 114 5.93 -29.23 -5.18
N LEU A 115 5.74 -29.00 -6.48
CA LEU A 115 5.19 -29.99 -7.40
C LEU A 115 6.25 -30.45 -8.41
N SER A 116 7.53 -30.20 -8.13
CA SER A 116 8.66 -30.52 -9.03
C SER A 116 8.64 -31.96 -9.51
N ASP A 117 8.34 -32.88 -8.60
CA ASP A 117 8.48 -34.32 -8.80
C ASP A 117 7.22 -34.96 -9.39
N HIS A 118 6.10 -34.22 -9.35
CA HIS A 118 4.78 -34.68 -9.79
C HIS A 118 4.39 -34.13 -11.16
N LEU A 119 4.93 -32.98 -11.56
CA LEU A 119 4.59 -32.32 -12.82
C LEU A 119 5.50 -32.74 -13.97
N LEU A 120 4.88 -33.24 -15.03
CA LEU A 120 5.52 -33.57 -16.30
C LEU A 120 5.27 -32.45 -17.33
N PRO A 121 6.21 -32.20 -18.27
CA PRO A 121 5.89 -31.35 -19.41
C PRO A 121 4.78 -31.99 -20.25
N GLY A 122 3.77 -31.21 -20.64
CA GLY A 122 2.60 -31.70 -21.36
C GLY A 122 1.35 -31.71 -20.49
N VAL A 123 0.47 -32.68 -20.72
CA VAL A 123 -0.81 -32.82 -20.02
C VAL A 123 -0.59 -33.53 -18.68
N ASN A 124 -1.17 -32.98 -17.61
CA ASN A 124 -1.17 -33.56 -16.28
C ASN A 124 -2.60 -33.61 -15.77
N THR A 125 -2.98 -34.68 -15.08
CA THR A 125 -4.27 -34.74 -14.38
C THR A 125 -4.06 -34.34 -12.92
N VAL A 126 -4.86 -33.41 -12.42
CA VAL A 126 -4.82 -32.93 -11.03
C VAL A 126 -6.16 -33.20 -10.39
N GLN A 127 -6.17 -34.00 -9.34
CA GLN A 127 -7.36 -34.32 -8.57
C GLN A 127 -7.25 -33.70 -7.19
N TYR A 128 -8.30 -32.99 -6.78
CA TYR A 128 -8.45 -32.38 -5.47
C TYR A 128 -9.60 -33.07 -4.74
N TYR A 129 -9.32 -33.51 -3.51
CA TYR A 129 -10.35 -33.97 -2.59
C TYR A 129 -10.56 -32.86 -1.58
N MET A 130 -11.73 -32.25 -1.57
CA MET A 130 -12.04 -31.09 -0.75
C MET A 130 -13.24 -31.38 0.14
N ARG A 131 -13.36 -30.63 1.24
CA ARG A 131 -14.47 -30.74 2.16
C ARG A 131 -15.04 -29.37 2.44
N ASN A 132 -16.33 -29.21 2.14
CA ASN A 132 -17.08 -28.02 2.50
C ASN A 132 -17.74 -28.19 3.87
N ARG A 133 -17.46 -27.28 4.77
CA ARG A 133 -17.99 -27.15 6.12
C ARG A 133 -19.07 -26.10 6.16
N SER A 134 -18.92 -25.02 5.39
CA SER A 134 -19.90 -23.95 5.29
C SER A 134 -19.55 -22.99 4.15
N GLY A 135 -20.56 -22.50 3.44
CA GLY A 135 -20.37 -21.44 2.43
C GLY A 135 -19.95 -21.97 1.06
N GLY A 136 -18.92 -21.36 0.50
CA GLY A 136 -18.42 -21.62 -0.84
C GLY A 136 -17.34 -22.72 -0.89
N VAL A 137 -17.12 -23.26 -2.08
CA VAL A 137 -16.06 -24.23 -2.35
C VAL A 137 -15.23 -23.74 -3.52
N GLY A 138 -13.94 -23.53 -3.30
CA GLY A 138 -13.05 -23.07 -4.35
C GLY A 138 -11.62 -23.58 -4.18
N VAL A 139 -10.95 -23.75 -5.32
CA VAL A 139 -9.51 -24.06 -5.36
C VAL A 139 -8.87 -23.35 -6.54
N ASN A 140 -7.75 -22.72 -6.26
CA ASN A 140 -6.91 -22.05 -7.25
C ASN A 140 -5.46 -22.51 -7.08
N LEU A 141 -4.87 -23.00 -8.17
CA LEU A 141 -3.48 -23.43 -8.20
C LEU A 141 -2.70 -22.52 -9.14
N MET A 142 -1.79 -21.71 -8.59
CA MET A 142 -1.03 -20.72 -9.34
C MET A 142 0.49 -20.91 -9.15
N PRO A 143 1.33 -20.62 -10.16
CA PRO A 143 2.78 -20.59 -10.00
C PRO A 143 3.24 -19.70 -8.85
N TRP A 144 4.15 -20.18 -8.00
CA TRP A 144 4.70 -19.34 -6.94
C TRP A 144 5.74 -18.37 -7.49
N MET A 145 5.58 -17.07 -7.23
CA MET A 145 6.49 -16.06 -7.79
C MET A 145 7.96 -16.20 -7.37
N PHE A 146 8.20 -16.81 -6.19
CA PHE A 146 9.54 -16.98 -5.62
C PHE A 146 10.13 -18.34 -5.99
N ASP A 147 9.47 -19.05 -6.90
CA ASP A 147 10.10 -20.09 -7.67
C ASP A 147 11.39 -19.53 -8.32
N PRO A 148 12.47 -20.33 -8.42
CA PRO A 148 13.70 -19.90 -9.08
C PRO A 148 13.48 -19.24 -10.44
N LEU A 149 12.51 -19.73 -11.23
CA LEU A 149 12.15 -19.13 -12.51
C LEU A 149 11.57 -17.72 -12.36
N GLY A 150 10.62 -17.54 -11.44
CA GLY A 150 10.01 -16.25 -11.14
C GLY A 150 11.03 -15.24 -10.61
N ILE A 151 11.97 -15.68 -9.77
CA ILE A 151 13.09 -14.85 -9.28
C ILE A 151 13.99 -14.40 -10.44
N VAL A 152 14.37 -15.32 -11.34
CA VAL A 152 15.21 -14.98 -12.50
C VAL A 152 14.51 -13.95 -13.40
N LEU A 153 13.21 -14.12 -13.65
CA LEU A 153 12.41 -13.17 -14.44
C LEU A 153 12.25 -11.81 -13.75
N ALA A 154 12.02 -11.79 -12.44
CA ALA A 154 11.94 -10.56 -11.66
C ALA A 154 13.27 -9.81 -11.64
N LEU A 155 14.39 -10.51 -11.43
CA LEU A 155 15.74 -9.95 -11.51
C LEU A 155 16.03 -9.42 -12.92
N ALA A 156 15.65 -10.15 -13.98
CA ALA A 156 15.77 -9.66 -15.35
C ALA A 156 14.93 -8.40 -15.59
N GLY A 157 13.73 -8.33 -15.03
CA GLY A 157 12.86 -7.14 -15.05
C GLY A 157 13.48 -5.95 -14.32
N ILE A 158 14.02 -6.16 -13.12
CA ILE A 158 14.75 -5.14 -12.35
C ILE A 158 15.99 -4.66 -13.11
N VAL A 159 16.79 -5.58 -13.64
CA VAL A 159 17.96 -5.25 -14.47
C VAL A 159 17.54 -4.45 -15.70
N SER A 160 16.41 -4.77 -16.32
CA SER A 160 15.85 -4.05 -17.46
C SER A 160 15.30 -2.67 -17.11
N LEU A 161 14.65 -2.52 -15.94
CA LEU A 161 14.22 -1.24 -15.36
C LEU A 161 15.42 -0.35 -15.04
N LEU A 162 16.46 -0.94 -14.44
CA LEU A 162 17.72 -0.28 -14.16
C LEU A 162 18.40 0.13 -15.48
N TRP A 163 18.45 -0.75 -16.47
CA TRP A 163 18.93 -0.46 -17.82
C TRP A 163 18.16 0.66 -18.52
N TYR A 164 16.83 0.68 -18.39
CA TYR A 164 15.97 1.74 -18.91
C TYR A 164 16.23 3.09 -18.21
N SER A 165 16.47 3.05 -16.90
CA SER A 165 16.81 4.23 -16.10
C SER A 165 18.21 4.79 -16.42
N MET A 166 19.10 3.95 -16.95
CA MET A 166 20.38 4.40 -17.49
C MET A 166 20.16 5.21 -18.77
N GLU A 167 20.42 6.52 -18.73
CA GLU A 167 20.34 7.37 -19.93
C GLU A 167 21.24 6.82 -21.07
N TYR A 168 20.67 6.20 -22.12
CA TYR A 168 21.39 5.74 -23.34
C TYR A 168 22.29 6.81 -24.01
N ARG A 169 22.10 8.11 -23.70
CA ARG A 169 23.04 9.18 -24.11
C ARG A 169 24.43 9.03 -23.47
N SER A 170 24.56 8.34 -22.34
CA SER A 170 25.83 8.07 -21.65
C SER A 170 26.58 6.91 -22.32
N LEU A 171 25.88 5.84 -22.72
CA LEU A 171 26.45 4.66 -23.38
C LEU A 171 26.82 4.93 -24.84
N ARG A 172 25.94 5.57 -25.62
CA ARG A 172 26.23 5.91 -27.03
C ARG A 172 27.38 6.92 -27.17
N ARG A 173 27.55 7.83 -26.20
CA ARG A 173 28.71 8.74 -26.12
C ARG A 173 29.88 8.14 -25.35
N ALA A 174 29.76 6.97 -24.73
CA ALA A 174 30.91 6.19 -24.28
C ALA A 174 31.49 5.48 -25.49
N ILE A 175 30.67 4.75 -26.24
CA ILE A 175 31.06 4.04 -27.47
C ILE A 175 31.58 5.02 -28.55
N LYS A 176 30.92 6.17 -28.80
CA LYS A 176 31.48 7.20 -29.70
C LYS A 176 32.76 7.86 -29.20
N LYS A 177 33.06 7.78 -27.90
CA LYS A 177 34.23 8.39 -27.27
C LYS A 177 35.37 7.39 -27.04
N THR A 178 35.09 6.08 -27.12
CA THR A 178 36.08 5.02 -27.29
C THR A 178 36.67 5.00 -28.70
N VAL A 179 35.96 5.55 -29.69
CA VAL A 179 36.41 5.65 -31.10
C VAL A 179 36.92 7.07 -31.46
N GLY A 180 36.88 8.03 -30.54
CA GLY A 180 37.33 9.39 -30.80
C GLY A 180 37.49 10.22 -29.53
N THR A 181 38.74 10.31 -29.10
CA THR A 181 39.35 11.35 -28.23
C THR A 181 38.82 11.56 -26.80
N LEU A 182 39.72 11.27 -25.85
CA LEU A 182 39.86 11.95 -24.55
C LEU A 182 39.87 13.48 -24.81
N GLU A 183 39.31 14.37 -24.00
CA GLU A 183 39.34 14.47 -22.54
C GLU A 183 38.13 15.33 -22.09
N THR A 184 38.13 15.94 -20.91
CA THR A 184 37.20 17.01 -20.42
C THR A 184 35.71 16.74 -20.09
N THR A 185 35.02 15.69 -20.57
CA THR A 185 33.57 15.47 -20.24
C THR A 185 33.27 14.33 -19.25
N PHE A 186 34.04 14.20 -18.17
CA PHE A 186 33.88 13.09 -17.20
C PHE A 186 32.98 13.37 -15.98
N LYS A 187 32.57 14.62 -15.71
CA LYS A 187 31.88 14.97 -14.45
C LYS A 187 30.38 14.62 -14.37
N LYS A 188 29.67 14.43 -15.49
CA LYS A 188 28.20 14.22 -15.48
C LYS A 188 27.74 12.74 -15.53
N ARG A 189 28.63 11.81 -15.89
CA ARG A 189 28.30 10.38 -16.10
C ARG A 189 28.33 9.52 -14.82
N ARG A 190 29.06 9.93 -13.78
CA ARG A 190 29.24 9.12 -12.55
C ARG A 190 28.00 9.05 -11.64
N SER A 191 27.08 10.03 -11.69
CA SER A 191 25.97 10.08 -10.72
C SER A 191 24.91 9.00 -10.91
N VAL A 192 24.63 8.57 -12.14
CA VAL A 192 23.58 7.57 -12.40
C VAL A 192 24.08 6.16 -12.05
N THR A 193 25.33 5.84 -12.41
CA THR A 193 26.00 4.61 -11.99
C THR A 193 26.06 4.52 -10.47
N VAL A 194 26.42 5.60 -9.78
CA VAL A 194 26.43 5.62 -8.31
C VAL A 194 25.04 5.37 -7.72
N ILE A 195 23.97 5.99 -8.26
CA ILE A 195 22.60 5.74 -7.76
C ILE A 195 22.19 4.28 -7.98
N CYS A 196 22.49 3.69 -9.14
CA CYS A 196 22.18 2.29 -9.42
C CYS A 196 23.02 1.34 -8.55
N THR A 197 24.32 1.62 -8.38
CA THR A 197 25.20 0.85 -7.50
C THR A 197 24.74 0.92 -6.04
N VAL A 198 24.28 2.09 -5.58
CA VAL A 198 23.70 2.29 -4.24
C VAL A 198 22.38 1.53 -4.08
N ALA A 199 21.49 1.56 -5.09
CA ALA A 199 20.24 0.81 -5.07
C ALA A 199 20.46 -0.71 -5.10
N VAL A 200 21.40 -1.19 -5.92
CA VAL A 200 21.80 -2.60 -5.98
C VAL A 200 22.48 -3.01 -4.67
N LEU A 201 23.44 -2.23 -4.14
CA LEU A 201 24.03 -2.51 -2.84
C LEU A 201 22.99 -2.53 -1.73
N ALA A 202 22.02 -1.62 -1.74
CA ALA A 202 20.95 -1.59 -0.75
C ALA A 202 20.04 -2.82 -0.86
N ALA A 203 19.64 -3.21 -2.07
CA ALA A 203 18.85 -4.42 -2.30
C ALA A 203 19.64 -5.68 -1.92
N THR A 204 20.91 -5.77 -2.30
CA THR A 204 21.80 -6.88 -1.94
C THR A 204 22.08 -6.92 -0.44
N LEU A 205 22.25 -5.78 0.23
CA LEU A 205 22.40 -5.70 1.69
C LEU A 205 21.10 -6.11 2.40
N LEU A 206 19.95 -5.64 1.95
CA LEU A 206 18.65 -6.04 2.50
C LEU A 206 18.43 -7.55 2.32
N PHE A 207 18.78 -8.09 1.15
CA PHE A 207 18.70 -9.52 0.86
C PHE A 207 19.71 -10.34 1.66
N ALA A 208 20.95 -9.84 1.81
CA ALA A 208 22.01 -10.44 2.60
C ALA A 208 21.78 -10.31 4.12
N VAL A 209 20.89 -9.41 4.56
CA VAL A 209 20.38 -9.34 5.94
C VAL A 209 19.18 -10.28 6.12
N TYR A 210 18.31 -10.39 5.11
CA TYR A 210 17.15 -11.27 5.13
C TYR A 210 17.51 -12.77 5.16
N LEU A 211 18.53 -13.19 4.40
CA LEU A 211 18.98 -14.58 4.34
C LEU A 211 19.46 -15.13 5.72
N PRO A 212 20.33 -14.42 6.47
CA PRO A 212 20.68 -14.77 7.84
C PRO A 212 19.50 -14.70 8.80
N LEU A 213 18.58 -13.72 8.64
CA LEU A 213 17.38 -13.63 9.47
C LEU A 213 16.52 -14.90 9.41
N ARG A 214 16.43 -15.54 8.24
CA ARG A 214 15.76 -16.83 8.10
C ARG A 214 16.48 -17.96 8.88
N SER A 215 17.80 -17.87 9.04
CA SER A 215 18.58 -18.84 9.80
C SER A 215 18.49 -18.66 11.32
N PHE A 216 17.93 -17.55 11.80
CA PHE A 216 17.63 -17.27 13.21
C PHE A 216 16.19 -17.64 13.61
N LEU A 217 15.37 -18.11 12.67
CA LEU A 217 14.07 -18.69 12.98
C LEU A 217 14.25 -19.98 13.80
N PRO A 218 13.38 -20.24 14.79
CA PRO A 218 13.37 -21.52 15.48
C PRO A 218 13.26 -22.67 14.49
N LYS A 219 14.10 -23.69 14.64
CA LYS A 219 13.81 -24.99 14.04
C LYS A 219 12.72 -25.63 14.89
N GLN A 220 11.54 -25.81 14.32
CA GLN A 220 10.42 -26.40 15.04
C GLN A 220 10.53 -27.94 14.97
N GLY A 221 10.32 -28.60 16.11
CA GLY A 221 10.25 -30.05 16.22
C GLY A 221 8.82 -30.57 16.02
N MET A 222 8.54 -31.78 16.48
CA MET A 222 7.21 -32.38 16.40
C MET A 222 6.21 -31.59 17.26
N PHE A 223 4.96 -31.54 16.79
CA PHE A 223 3.85 -30.93 17.49
C PHE A 223 2.92 -32.02 18.00
N SER A 224 2.35 -31.81 19.18
CA SER A 224 1.28 -32.62 19.74
C SER A 224 0.16 -31.69 20.17
N TYR A 225 -1.07 -32.05 19.87
CA TYR A 225 -2.23 -31.43 20.51
C TYR A 225 -3.01 -32.51 21.25
N ALA A 226 -3.68 -32.09 22.33
CA ALA A 226 -4.50 -32.95 23.15
C ALA A 226 -5.86 -32.30 23.37
N TYR A 227 -6.91 -33.08 23.13
CA TYR A 227 -8.29 -32.77 23.45
C TYR A 227 -8.93 -34.01 24.08
N GLU A 228 -9.70 -33.86 25.17
CA GLU A 228 -10.40 -34.97 25.87
C GLU A 228 -9.55 -36.21 26.27
N GLY A 229 -8.23 -36.09 26.28
CA GLY A 229 -7.32 -37.19 26.62
C GLY A 229 -6.77 -37.99 25.42
N GLU A 230 -7.19 -37.68 24.19
CA GLU A 230 -6.53 -38.18 22.98
C GLU A 230 -5.37 -37.27 22.57
N GLN A 231 -4.18 -37.84 22.38
CA GLN A 231 -2.99 -37.14 21.89
C GLN A 231 -2.77 -37.47 20.41
N THR A 232 -2.80 -36.45 19.56
CA THR A 232 -2.52 -36.59 18.13
C THR A 232 -1.23 -35.85 17.77
N TYR A 233 -0.33 -36.52 17.05
CA TYR A 233 0.96 -35.97 16.64
C TYR A 233 0.93 -35.46 15.20
N ILE A 234 1.32 -34.21 14.97
CA ILE A 234 1.43 -33.57 13.65
C ILE A 234 2.85 -32.97 13.51
N THR A 235 3.43 -32.95 12.32
CA THR A 235 4.80 -32.46 11.98
C THR A 235 4.77 -31.21 11.08
N PRO A 236 4.25 -30.06 11.51
CA PRO A 236 3.71 -29.01 10.64
C PRO A 236 4.72 -28.32 9.71
N PRO A 237 4.22 -27.54 8.72
CA PRO A 237 5.00 -26.49 8.08
C PRO A 237 5.45 -25.42 9.11
N PRO A 238 6.45 -24.60 8.79
CA PRO A 238 6.96 -23.61 9.73
C PRO A 238 5.90 -22.53 9.98
N LEU A 239 5.43 -22.42 11.23
CA LEU A 239 4.72 -21.26 11.82
C LEU A 239 3.18 -21.14 11.70
N ASN A 240 2.44 -22.20 11.37
CA ASN A 240 0.97 -22.19 11.48
C ASN A 240 0.47 -23.49 12.13
N LEU A 241 -0.38 -23.38 13.16
CA LEU A 241 -1.13 -24.47 13.78
C LEU A 241 -2.51 -24.55 13.12
N TYR A 242 -2.84 -25.70 12.55
CA TYR A 242 -4.17 -25.98 12.02
C TYR A 242 -4.74 -27.17 12.79
N ASP A 243 -5.92 -27.00 13.38
CA ASP A 243 -6.79 -28.14 13.68
C ASP A 243 -8.18 -27.84 13.14
N THR A 244 -8.71 -28.82 12.42
CA THR A 244 -9.97 -28.72 11.68
C THR A 244 -10.93 -29.82 12.16
N THR A 245 -10.68 -30.41 13.34
CA THR A 245 -11.51 -31.49 13.88
C THR A 245 -11.97 -31.28 15.32
N ALA A 246 -11.51 -30.22 16.00
CA ALA A 246 -11.95 -29.92 17.35
C ALA A 246 -13.43 -29.49 17.38
N PRO A 247 -14.26 -30.09 18.26
CA PRO A 247 -15.62 -29.61 18.50
C PRO A 247 -15.64 -28.16 19.00
N GLU A 248 -16.72 -27.44 18.69
CA GLU A 248 -16.96 -26.06 19.16
C GLU A 248 -17.09 -26.02 20.69
N GLU A 249 -16.74 -24.90 21.33
CA GLU A 249 -16.83 -24.64 22.78
C GLU A 249 -15.89 -25.47 23.66
N GLN A 250 -14.69 -25.78 23.16
CA GLN A 250 -13.75 -26.65 23.85
C GLN A 250 -12.35 -26.05 23.96
N THR A 251 -11.71 -26.30 25.10
CA THR A 251 -10.31 -25.91 25.35
C THR A 251 -9.38 -27.03 24.94
N TYR A 252 -8.38 -26.71 24.12
CA TYR A 252 -7.38 -27.67 23.67
C TYR A 252 -5.98 -27.20 24.02
N THR A 253 -5.11 -28.18 24.26
CA THR A 253 -3.71 -27.93 24.57
C THR A 253 -2.86 -28.22 23.36
N VAL A 254 -2.09 -27.24 22.91
CA VAL A 254 -1.11 -27.36 21.84
C VAL A 254 0.28 -27.33 22.42
N GLU A 255 1.12 -28.31 22.09
CA GLU A 255 2.51 -28.37 22.50
C GLU A 255 3.45 -28.53 21.29
N THR A 256 4.56 -27.81 21.29
CA THR A 256 5.58 -27.84 20.25
C THR A 256 6.96 -27.60 20.83
N THR A 257 8.00 -28.03 20.11
CA THR A 257 9.38 -27.78 20.49
C THR A 257 10.07 -26.82 19.52
N TRP A 258 10.82 -25.87 20.05
CA TRP A 258 11.58 -24.88 19.30
C TRP A 258 13.06 -25.02 19.63
N ASP A 259 13.87 -25.44 18.66
CA ASP A 259 15.32 -25.42 18.79
C ASP A 259 15.88 -24.07 18.34
N LEU A 260 16.39 -23.31 19.33
CA LEU A 260 16.89 -21.95 19.19
C LEU A 260 18.41 -21.92 19.16
N ARG A 261 18.96 -21.18 18.19
CA ARG A 261 20.41 -20.91 18.14
C ARG A 261 20.81 -19.90 19.22
N ARG A 262 22.12 -19.74 19.42
CA ARG A 262 22.69 -18.74 20.35
C ARG A 262 22.19 -17.31 20.08
N VAL A 263 21.91 -17.00 18.83
CA VAL A 263 21.25 -15.76 18.41
C VAL A 263 19.88 -16.13 17.86
N HIS A 264 18.82 -15.67 18.52
CA HIS A 264 17.43 -16.02 18.21
C HIS A 264 16.49 -14.89 18.60
N PHE A 265 15.35 -14.80 17.93
CA PHE A 265 14.28 -13.87 18.31
C PHE A 265 13.73 -14.23 19.69
N THR A 266 13.51 -13.21 20.50
CA THR A 266 12.94 -13.31 21.84
C THR A 266 11.51 -12.80 21.91
N ARG A 267 11.08 -11.97 20.94
CA ARG A 267 9.70 -11.48 20.84
C ARG A 267 8.99 -12.13 19.68
N TYR A 268 7.78 -12.62 19.91
CA TYR A 268 6.97 -13.28 18.90
C TYR A 268 5.58 -12.67 18.83
N TYR A 269 5.10 -12.48 17.62
CA TYR A 269 3.73 -12.07 17.34
C TYR A 269 2.86 -13.31 17.16
N PHE A 270 1.80 -13.39 17.95
CA PHE A 270 0.77 -14.41 17.95
C PHE A 270 -0.47 -13.85 17.26
N SER A 271 -1.04 -14.60 16.32
CA SER A 271 -2.32 -14.29 15.66
C SER A 271 -3.14 -15.55 15.74
N ILE A 272 -4.30 -15.46 16.37
CA ILE A 272 -5.11 -16.62 16.73
C ILE A 272 -6.54 -16.34 16.29
N ASP A 273 -7.16 -17.33 15.67
CA ASP A 273 -8.54 -17.22 15.16
C ASP A 273 -9.59 -17.42 16.27
N ASP A 274 -9.17 -17.94 17.43
CA ASP A 274 -9.95 -18.04 18.67
C ASP A 274 -9.18 -17.44 19.88
N CYS A 275 -9.36 -17.98 21.09
CA CYS A 275 -8.81 -17.43 22.33
C CYS A 275 -7.62 -18.21 22.89
N LEU A 276 -6.41 -17.65 22.85
CA LEU A 276 -5.29 -18.15 23.65
C LEU A 276 -5.48 -17.79 25.11
N VAL A 277 -5.84 -18.78 25.91
CA VAL A 277 -6.12 -18.64 27.33
C VAL A 277 -4.84 -18.64 28.15
N LYS A 278 -3.88 -19.52 27.83
CA LYS A 278 -2.59 -19.62 28.52
C LYS A 278 -1.45 -20.02 27.59
N LEU A 279 -0.24 -19.58 27.94
CA LEU A 279 0.98 -19.90 27.23
C LEU A 279 2.04 -20.34 28.25
N TRP A 280 2.70 -21.46 28.02
CA TRP A 280 3.87 -21.90 28.78
C TRP A 280 5.06 -22.06 27.84
N VAL A 281 6.23 -21.68 28.35
CA VAL A 281 7.52 -21.90 27.72
C VAL A 281 8.39 -22.63 28.73
N ASN A 282 8.92 -23.80 28.37
CA ASN A 282 9.74 -24.64 29.24
C ASN A 282 9.05 -24.97 30.58
N ALA A 283 7.74 -25.27 30.54
CA ALA A 283 6.88 -25.50 31.70
C ALA A 283 6.70 -24.29 32.64
N ILE A 284 7.15 -23.10 32.25
CA ILE A 284 6.93 -21.84 32.97
C ILE A 284 5.81 -21.09 32.26
N GLU A 285 4.77 -20.72 33.00
CA GLU A 285 3.66 -19.92 32.46
C GLU A 285 4.13 -18.51 32.13
N VAL A 286 3.82 -18.07 30.90
CA VAL A 286 4.14 -16.74 30.41
C VAL A 286 3.15 -15.75 31.02
N GLN A 287 3.66 -14.90 31.90
CA GLN A 287 2.89 -13.85 32.54
C GLN A 287 2.91 -12.63 31.62
N SER A 288 1.81 -12.40 30.90
CA SER A 288 1.66 -11.27 29.98
C SER A 288 0.28 -10.67 30.13
N ASP A 289 0.21 -9.33 30.24
CA ASP A 289 -1.06 -8.58 30.26
C ASP A 289 -1.93 -8.80 29.00
N ASN A 290 -1.33 -9.38 27.96
CA ASN A 290 -1.97 -9.65 26.67
C ASN A 290 -2.55 -11.07 26.57
N ILE A 291 -2.50 -11.86 27.66
CA ILE A 291 -3.11 -13.20 27.75
C ILE A 291 -4.21 -13.12 28.84
N PRO A 292 -5.47 -13.50 28.55
CA PRO A 292 -5.93 -14.20 27.36
C PRO A 292 -5.98 -13.33 26.08
N LEU A 293 -5.58 -13.92 24.95
CA LEU A 293 -5.58 -13.28 23.62
C LEU A 293 -6.70 -13.90 22.76
N CYS A 294 -7.85 -13.24 22.76
CA CYS A 294 -9.07 -13.64 22.04
C CYS A 294 -9.16 -13.12 20.60
N PRO A 295 -10.09 -13.63 19.76
CA PRO A 295 -10.11 -13.31 18.35
C PRO A 295 -10.51 -11.86 18.15
N PHE A 296 -9.48 -11.05 17.95
CA PHE A 296 -9.60 -9.68 17.51
C PHE A 296 -8.60 -9.53 16.36
N PRO A 297 -8.91 -8.79 15.28
CA PRO A 297 -8.37 -9.06 13.94
C PRO A 297 -6.85 -8.83 13.74
N TYR A 298 -6.09 -8.60 14.81
CA TYR A 298 -4.78 -7.97 14.81
C TYR A 298 -3.71 -8.68 15.61
N GLY A 299 -3.96 -9.84 16.24
CA GLY A 299 -2.97 -10.58 17.04
C GLY A 299 -2.24 -9.71 18.08
N ASP A 300 -1.20 -10.24 18.74
CA ASP A 300 -0.34 -9.41 19.60
C ASP A 300 1.10 -9.92 19.69
N THR A 301 2.04 -9.05 20.04
CA THR A 301 3.43 -9.40 20.34
C THR A 301 3.57 -9.75 21.82
N ILE A 302 4.06 -10.96 22.08
CA ILE A 302 4.43 -11.46 23.40
C ILE A 302 5.95 -11.51 23.49
N ASP A 303 6.49 -10.97 24.59
CA ASP A 303 7.93 -11.01 24.88
C ASP A 303 8.25 -12.31 25.61
N LEU A 304 8.95 -13.22 24.92
CA LEU A 304 9.35 -14.51 25.45
C LEU A 304 10.82 -14.52 25.93
N SER A 305 11.48 -13.35 25.99
CA SER A 305 12.90 -13.25 26.35
C SER A 305 13.27 -13.87 27.69
N ALA A 306 12.39 -13.75 28.68
CA ALA A 306 12.61 -14.30 30.02
C ALA A 306 12.43 -15.83 30.08
N TYR A 307 11.81 -16.42 29.06
CA TYR A 307 11.39 -17.83 29.08
C TYR A 307 12.16 -18.70 28.08
N LEU A 308 12.67 -18.10 27.00
CA LEU A 308 13.43 -18.79 25.97
C LEU A 308 14.90 -18.96 26.38
N LYS A 309 15.43 -20.16 26.14
CA LYS A 309 16.86 -20.50 26.28
C LYS A 309 17.46 -20.91 24.95
N THR A 310 18.78 -20.86 24.83
CA THR A 310 19.47 -21.46 23.69
C THR A 310 19.29 -22.99 23.71
N GLY A 311 19.07 -23.61 22.56
CA GLY A 311 18.76 -25.03 22.40
C GLY A 311 17.25 -25.29 22.33
N THR A 312 16.84 -26.50 22.70
CA THR A 312 15.43 -26.92 22.65
C THR A 312 14.61 -26.23 23.75
N ASN A 313 13.51 -25.63 23.34
CA ASN A 313 12.48 -25.05 24.17
C ASN A 313 11.18 -25.78 23.92
N THR A 314 10.35 -25.94 24.94
CA THR A 314 8.99 -26.47 24.77
C THR A 314 8.00 -25.31 24.90
N LEU A 315 7.12 -25.16 23.93
CA LEU A 315 6.04 -24.19 23.91
C LEU A 315 4.72 -24.95 24.06
N LYS A 316 3.97 -24.66 25.11
CA LYS A 316 2.64 -25.23 25.36
C LYS A 316 1.63 -24.09 25.38
N MET A 317 0.48 -24.25 24.75
CA MET A 317 -0.57 -23.24 24.62
C MET A 317 -1.89 -23.88 24.96
N GLU A 318 -2.72 -23.19 25.72
CA GLU A 318 -4.11 -23.54 25.96
C GLU A 318 -4.97 -22.56 25.16
N VAL A 319 -5.76 -23.08 24.23
CA VAL A 319 -6.58 -22.27 23.34
C VAL A 319 -8.02 -22.76 23.43
N GLU A 320 -8.95 -21.84 23.55
CA GLU A 320 -10.39 -22.07 23.64
C GLU A 320 -10.99 -21.78 22.28
N ASN A 321 -11.61 -22.80 21.66
CA ASN A 321 -12.28 -22.68 20.36
C ASN A 321 -13.69 -22.13 20.59
N GLU A 322 -13.95 -20.89 20.16
CA GLU A 322 -15.27 -20.28 20.29
C GLU A 322 -16.17 -20.64 19.11
N ASN A 323 -15.63 -20.83 17.90
CA ASN A 323 -16.36 -21.32 16.72
C ASN A 323 -15.42 -21.68 15.56
N GLY A 324 -15.65 -22.84 14.93
CA GLY A 324 -15.00 -23.21 13.66
C GLY A 324 -13.59 -23.78 13.80
N ALA A 325 -12.75 -23.54 12.79
CA ALA A 325 -11.39 -24.09 12.74
C ALA A 325 -10.40 -23.11 13.40
N THR A 326 -9.62 -23.58 14.37
CA THR A 326 -8.65 -22.69 15.02
C THR A 326 -7.30 -22.69 14.32
N LEU A 327 -6.83 -21.47 14.02
CA LEU A 327 -5.48 -21.19 13.59
C LEU A 327 -4.69 -20.52 14.72
N VAL A 328 -3.51 -21.03 15.05
CA VAL A 328 -2.53 -20.29 15.85
C VAL A 328 -1.29 -20.04 15.02
N ARG A 329 -1.06 -18.77 14.68
CA ARG A 329 0.11 -18.32 13.93
C ARG A 329 1.06 -17.60 14.86
N VAL A 330 2.26 -18.13 14.99
CA VAL A 330 3.34 -17.49 15.74
C VAL A 330 4.37 -17.00 14.75
N ARG A 331 4.98 -15.84 14.93
CA ARG A 331 6.10 -15.37 14.07
C ARG A 331 7.04 -14.49 14.86
N PRO A 332 8.31 -14.36 14.47
CA PRO A 332 9.17 -13.35 15.08
C PRO A 332 8.51 -11.98 14.98
N SER A 333 8.45 -11.29 16.11
CA SER A 333 7.94 -9.93 16.13
C SER A 333 8.97 -9.03 15.46
N MET A 334 8.51 -8.14 14.60
CA MET A 334 9.38 -7.10 14.05
C MET A 334 9.78 -6.05 15.12
N ALA A 335 9.16 -6.11 16.31
CA ALA A 335 9.59 -5.37 17.48
C ALA A 335 10.81 -5.99 18.18
N ASP A 336 11.28 -7.15 17.74
CA ASP A 336 12.44 -7.83 18.29
C ASP A 336 13.73 -7.01 18.12
N SER A 337 14.57 -7.05 19.16
CA SER A 337 15.80 -6.28 19.24
C SER A 337 16.87 -6.75 18.27
N LEU A 338 16.78 -7.95 17.70
CA LEU A 338 17.72 -8.45 16.69
C LEU A 338 17.53 -7.84 15.31
N LEU A 339 16.30 -7.54 14.91
CA LEU A 339 16.02 -7.05 13.55
C LEU A 339 16.50 -5.59 13.38
N ARG A 340 16.34 -4.78 14.41
CA ARG A 340 16.69 -3.35 14.43
C ARG A 340 18.18 -3.04 14.14
N PRO A 341 19.18 -3.71 14.76
CA PRO A 341 20.60 -3.40 14.56
C PRO A 341 21.13 -3.78 13.18
N TYR A 342 20.73 -4.91 12.58
CA TYR A 342 21.23 -5.27 11.24
C TYR A 342 20.84 -4.26 10.17
N LEU A 343 19.65 -3.67 10.32
CA LEU A 343 19.14 -2.69 9.38
C LEU A 343 19.64 -1.29 9.68
N LEU A 344 19.84 -0.96 10.94
CA LEU A 344 20.61 0.23 11.33
C LEU A 344 22.03 0.15 10.76
N ILE A 345 22.67 -1.02 10.79
CA ILE A 345 24.00 -1.24 10.17
C ILE A 345 23.93 -1.07 8.65
N ALA A 346 22.97 -1.70 7.96
CA ALA A 346 22.79 -1.52 6.52
C ALA A 346 22.53 -0.05 6.15
N PHE A 347 21.75 0.66 6.96
CA PHE A 347 21.47 2.09 6.81
C PHE A 347 22.72 2.94 7.04
N ILE A 348 23.48 2.70 8.12
CA ILE A 348 24.74 3.38 8.40
C ILE A 348 25.75 3.14 7.27
N LEU A 349 25.89 1.90 6.79
CA LEU A 349 26.77 1.59 5.66
C LEU A 349 26.36 2.37 4.40
N LEU A 350 25.06 2.47 4.11
CA LEU A 350 24.58 3.28 2.98
C LEU A 350 24.90 4.77 3.17
N LEU A 351 24.68 5.31 4.38
CA LEU A 351 25.01 6.69 4.73
C LEU A 351 26.51 6.97 4.56
N LEU A 352 27.36 6.06 5.03
CA LEU A 352 28.82 6.15 4.91
C LEU A 352 29.28 6.10 3.44
N VAL A 353 28.63 5.29 2.59
CA VAL A 353 28.90 5.27 1.14
C VAL A 353 28.52 6.62 0.49
N ILE A 354 27.39 7.21 0.88
CA ILE A 354 26.97 8.52 0.36
C ILE A 354 27.91 9.63 0.85
N GLN A 355 28.33 9.60 2.12
CA GLN A 355 29.22 10.60 2.71
C GLN A 355 30.66 10.50 2.20
N SER A 356 31.19 9.29 1.99
CA SER A 356 32.56 9.08 1.51
C SER A 356 32.79 9.64 0.09
N LYS A 357 31.72 9.88 -0.68
CA LYS A 357 31.79 10.48 -2.03
C LYS A 357 31.71 12.02 -2.02
N ARG A 358 32.38 12.66 -1.04
CA ARG A 358 32.49 14.11 -0.80
C ARG A 358 33.09 14.95 -1.94
N SER A 359 33.58 14.37 -3.04
CA SER A 359 34.10 15.13 -4.19
C SER A 359 33.13 15.22 -5.38
N LEU A 360 32.00 14.47 -5.35
CA LEU A 360 31.20 14.23 -6.56
C LEU A 360 29.91 15.06 -6.68
N PHE A 361 29.43 15.67 -5.61
CA PHE A 361 28.12 16.34 -5.60
C PHE A 361 28.20 17.73 -4.96
N SER A 362 27.40 18.70 -5.41
CA SER A 362 27.17 19.93 -4.64
C SER A 362 26.41 19.59 -3.35
N ASP A 363 26.64 20.32 -2.26
CA ASP A 363 25.99 20.06 -0.96
C ASP A 363 24.46 19.96 -1.09
N SER A 364 23.85 20.81 -1.93
CA SER A 364 22.40 20.77 -2.17
C SER A 364 21.88 19.46 -2.74
N ARG A 365 22.68 18.82 -3.59
CA ARG A 365 22.34 17.56 -4.24
C ARG A 365 22.65 16.37 -3.33
N ARG A 366 23.61 16.52 -2.42
CA ARG A 366 23.89 15.52 -1.37
C ARG A 366 22.73 15.43 -0.39
N SER A 367 22.26 16.57 0.14
CA SER A 367 21.12 16.58 1.06
C SER A 367 19.90 15.92 0.46
N GLU A 368 19.58 16.24 -0.81
CA GLU A 368 18.43 15.67 -1.49
C GLU A 368 18.60 14.16 -1.76
N LEU A 369 19.78 13.71 -2.18
CA LEU A 369 20.05 12.30 -2.39
C LEU A 369 20.00 11.51 -1.09
N LEU A 370 20.54 12.08 -0.01
CA LEU A 370 20.50 11.50 1.33
C LEU A 370 19.04 11.26 1.76
N LEU A 371 18.22 12.30 1.69
CA LEU A 371 16.79 12.22 2.02
C LEU A 371 16.05 11.24 1.11
N LEU A 372 16.38 11.19 -0.19
CA LEU A 372 15.79 10.24 -1.14
C LEU A 372 16.08 8.80 -0.74
N CYS A 373 17.35 8.49 -0.47
CA CYS A 373 17.76 7.16 -0.04
C CYS A 373 17.12 6.79 1.30
N THR A 374 17.12 7.71 2.27
CA THR A 374 16.47 7.49 3.57
C THR A 374 14.98 7.23 3.41
N PHE A 375 14.28 8.03 2.60
CA PHE A 375 12.86 7.85 2.33
C PHE A 375 12.55 6.50 1.67
N ILE A 376 13.25 6.13 0.60
CA ILE A 376 13.00 4.87 -0.11
C ILE A 376 13.25 3.67 0.81
N LEU A 377 14.36 3.67 1.54
CA LEU A 377 14.68 2.59 2.47
C LEU A 377 13.66 2.50 3.60
N ALA A 378 13.31 3.63 4.21
CA ALA A 378 12.32 3.67 5.29
C ALA A 378 10.94 3.20 4.81
N ARG A 379 10.56 3.55 3.57
CA ARG A 379 9.30 3.10 2.94
C ARG A 379 9.29 1.60 2.69
N LEU A 380 10.36 1.06 2.09
CA LEU A 380 10.49 -0.38 1.85
C LEU A 380 10.54 -1.15 3.17
N TRP A 381 11.28 -0.64 4.15
CA TRP A 381 11.33 -1.19 5.51
C TRP A 381 9.93 -1.30 6.10
N SER A 382 9.20 -0.19 6.15
CA SER A 382 7.83 -0.15 6.67
C SER A 382 6.92 -1.15 5.94
N PHE A 383 7.02 -1.26 4.62
CA PHE A 383 6.29 -2.25 3.84
C PHE A 383 6.65 -3.69 4.22
N PHE A 384 7.93 -4.07 4.20
CA PHE A 384 8.36 -5.44 4.47
C PHE A 384 8.04 -5.89 5.90
N VAL A 385 8.11 -4.98 6.87
CA VAL A 385 7.68 -5.20 8.26
C VAL A 385 6.22 -5.59 8.35
N HIS A 386 5.36 -5.00 7.51
CA HIS A 386 3.91 -5.14 7.62
C HIS A 386 3.26 -5.89 6.44
N MET A 387 4.05 -6.48 5.54
CA MET A 387 3.55 -7.08 4.30
C MET A 387 2.60 -8.28 4.52
N ARG A 388 2.67 -8.90 5.71
CA ARG A 388 1.82 -10.03 6.15
C ARG A 388 0.88 -9.65 7.30
N ILE A 389 0.59 -8.38 7.49
CA ILE A 389 -0.32 -7.90 8.55
C ILE A 389 -1.57 -7.39 7.86
N ASN A 390 -2.74 -7.81 8.33
CA ASN A 390 -4.00 -7.32 7.82
C ASN A 390 -4.17 -5.88 8.27
N GLU A 391 -4.04 -4.94 7.34
CA GLU A 391 -4.05 -3.50 7.65
C GLU A 391 -4.80 -2.75 6.56
N GLY A 392 -5.68 -1.85 7.00
CA GLY A 392 -6.56 -1.03 6.16
C GLY A 392 -7.90 -0.86 6.87
N TRP A 393 -8.54 0.29 6.73
CA TRP A 393 -9.85 0.51 7.37
C TRP A 393 -10.91 -0.49 6.91
N ASP A 394 -10.84 -0.89 5.65
CA ASP A 394 -11.85 -1.73 5.01
C ASP A 394 -11.17 -2.88 4.23
N TRP A 395 -10.06 -3.41 4.78
CA TRP A 395 -9.23 -4.41 4.10
C TRP A 395 -10.02 -5.69 3.81
N GLY A 396 -10.85 -6.16 4.74
CA GLY A 396 -11.65 -7.38 4.61
C GLY A 396 -12.59 -7.30 3.42
N TYR A 397 -13.43 -6.25 3.38
CA TYR A 397 -14.35 -6.00 2.26
C TYR A 397 -13.64 -5.85 0.90
N HIS A 398 -12.41 -5.30 0.90
CA HIS A 398 -11.61 -5.25 -0.31
C HIS A 398 -11.11 -6.63 -0.75
N MET A 399 -10.69 -7.48 0.21
CA MET A 399 -10.31 -8.86 -0.05
C MET A 399 -11.49 -9.68 -0.55
N ASP A 400 -12.70 -9.50 -0.01
CA ASP A 400 -13.90 -10.19 -0.47
C ASP A 400 -14.13 -9.95 -1.96
N VAL A 401 -14.03 -8.69 -2.40
CA VAL A 401 -14.19 -8.34 -3.83
C VAL A 401 -13.06 -8.95 -4.67
N LEU A 402 -11.81 -8.92 -4.21
CA LEU A 402 -10.68 -9.52 -4.94
C LEU A 402 -10.78 -11.04 -5.03
N ALA A 403 -11.12 -11.72 -3.94
CA ALA A 403 -11.34 -13.16 -3.90
C ALA A 403 -12.44 -13.50 -4.89
N ALA A 404 -13.55 -12.78 -4.84
CA ALA A 404 -14.64 -13.03 -5.74
C ALA A 404 -14.26 -12.80 -7.21
N ASN A 405 -13.41 -11.82 -7.53
CA ASN A 405 -12.88 -11.64 -8.90
C ASN A 405 -11.92 -12.76 -9.33
N LEU A 406 -11.14 -13.29 -8.40
CA LEU A 406 -10.25 -14.43 -8.65
C LEU A 406 -11.06 -15.67 -8.99
N PHE A 407 -12.17 -15.88 -8.29
CA PHE A 407 -12.92 -17.12 -8.27
C PHE A 407 -14.13 -17.16 -9.21
N THR A 408 -14.64 -16.03 -9.71
CA THR A 408 -15.77 -16.05 -10.69
C THR A 408 -15.34 -15.64 -12.09
N VAL A 409 -15.78 -16.40 -13.09
CA VAL A 409 -15.69 -16.08 -14.54
C VAL A 409 -16.39 -14.76 -14.88
N SER A 410 -17.34 -14.32 -14.07
CA SER A 410 -18.04 -13.05 -14.25
C SER A 410 -17.16 -11.88 -13.80
N ASN A 411 -16.60 -11.16 -14.79
CA ASN A 411 -15.97 -9.85 -14.63
C ASN A 411 -16.70 -8.98 -13.59
N ILE A 412 -15.97 -8.14 -12.84
CA ILE A 412 -16.50 -7.08 -11.94
C ILE A 412 -17.70 -6.32 -12.56
N LEU A 413 -17.70 -6.22 -13.88
CA LEU A 413 -18.74 -5.59 -14.70
C LEU A 413 -20.14 -6.23 -14.59
N ASN A 414 -20.23 -7.55 -14.32
CA ASN A 414 -21.48 -8.32 -14.38
C ASN A 414 -22.11 -8.62 -13.01
N ARG A 415 -21.45 -8.31 -11.90
CA ARG A 415 -21.98 -8.57 -10.54
C ARG A 415 -23.04 -7.56 -10.15
N GLU A 416 -23.91 -7.83 -9.19
CA GLU A 416 -24.79 -6.75 -8.68
C GLU A 416 -23.99 -5.69 -7.91
N VAL A 417 -24.39 -4.42 -7.98
CA VAL A 417 -23.64 -3.29 -7.39
C VAL A 417 -23.47 -3.45 -5.87
N PHE A 418 -24.41 -4.12 -5.21
CA PHE A 418 -24.47 -4.26 -3.75
C PHE A 418 -24.41 -5.71 -3.24
N GLN A 419 -23.92 -6.64 -4.05
CA GLN A 419 -23.72 -8.01 -3.60
C GLN A 419 -22.71 -8.09 -2.44
N MET A 420 -21.75 -7.15 -2.39
CA MET A 420 -20.75 -7.05 -1.32
C MET A 420 -20.62 -5.58 -0.87
N PHE A 421 -20.17 -5.37 0.37
CA PHE A 421 -20.04 -4.01 0.92
C PHE A 421 -19.17 -3.07 0.07
N TYR A 422 -18.15 -3.60 -0.61
CA TYR A 422 -17.21 -2.86 -1.46
C TYR A 422 -17.46 -2.99 -2.98
N SER A 423 -18.42 -3.82 -3.42
CA SER A 423 -18.66 -4.07 -4.86
C SER A 423 -19.22 -2.86 -5.62
N TYR A 424 -19.68 -1.84 -4.90
CA TYR A 424 -20.20 -0.61 -5.50
C TYR A 424 -19.10 0.34 -5.99
N HIS A 425 -17.84 0.11 -5.59
CA HIS A 425 -16.72 0.91 -6.05
C HIS A 425 -16.35 0.63 -7.51
N PRO A 426 -15.90 1.66 -8.26
CA PRO A 426 -15.32 1.47 -9.59
C PRO A 426 -14.12 0.49 -9.62
N PRO A 427 -13.87 -0.20 -10.75
CA PRO A 427 -13.13 -1.46 -10.76
C PRO A 427 -11.60 -1.31 -10.72
N LEU A 428 -11.05 -0.14 -11.07
CA LEU A 428 -9.61 0.01 -11.34
C LEU A 428 -8.74 -0.42 -10.16
N GLY A 429 -9.15 -0.11 -8.94
CA GLY A 429 -8.37 -0.48 -7.76
C GLY A 429 -8.20 -2.00 -7.60
N PHE A 430 -9.24 -2.76 -7.94
CA PHE A 430 -9.22 -4.22 -7.91
C PHE A 430 -8.43 -4.79 -9.11
N LEU A 431 -8.67 -4.24 -10.31
CA LEU A 431 -7.96 -4.64 -11.53
C LEU A 431 -6.45 -4.41 -11.46
N LEU A 432 -5.99 -3.38 -10.72
CA LEU A 432 -4.56 -3.13 -10.53
C LEU A 432 -3.87 -4.21 -9.67
N SER A 433 -4.61 -4.97 -8.86
CA SER A 433 -4.08 -6.09 -8.07
C SER A 433 -3.98 -7.37 -8.89
N GLU A 434 -4.78 -7.53 -9.94
CA GLU A 434 -4.82 -8.74 -10.77
C GLU A 434 -3.46 -9.14 -11.34
N PRO A 435 -2.60 -8.26 -11.89
CA PRO A 435 -1.30 -8.67 -12.40
C PRO A 435 -0.41 -9.32 -11.33
N PHE A 436 -0.50 -8.87 -10.08
CA PHE A 436 0.25 -9.44 -8.96
C PHE A 436 -0.37 -10.76 -8.49
N LEU A 437 -1.70 -10.82 -8.38
CA LEU A 437 -2.42 -12.07 -8.08
C LEU A 437 -2.06 -13.17 -9.05
N ASN A 438 -2.20 -12.85 -10.33
CA ASN A 438 -1.81 -13.68 -11.45
C ASN A 438 -0.33 -14.09 -11.37
N SER A 439 0.53 -13.27 -10.78
CA SER A 439 1.95 -13.58 -10.57
C SER A 439 2.23 -14.48 -9.37
N GLY A 440 1.24 -15.07 -8.70
CA GLY A 440 1.45 -15.98 -7.58
C GLY A 440 1.59 -15.30 -6.22
N PHE A 441 1.26 -14.01 -6.13
CA PHE A 441 1.15 -13.31 -4.86
C PHE A 441 -0.26 -13.53 -4.30
N GLY A 442 -0.39 -13.89 -3.01
CA GLY A 442 -1.70 -13.96 -2.36
C GLY A 442 -2.45 -12.62 -2.37
N LEU A 443 -3.77 -12.65 -2.17
CA LEU A 443 -4.69 -11.51 -2.24
C LEU A 443 -4.19 -10.27 -1.50
N LEU A 444 -3.87 -10.44 -0.22
CA LEU A 444 -3.41 -9.34 0.63
C LEU A 444 -2.14 -8.68 0.09
N LEU A 445 -1.15 -9.49 -0.27
CA LEU A 445 0.15 -8.98 -0.69
C LEU A 445 0.05 -8.26 -2.02
N SER A 446 -0.77 -8.78 -2.95
CA SER A 446 -1.07 -8.15 -4.23
C SER A 446 -1.65 -6.74 -4.05
N ALA A 447 -2.66 -6.58 -3.20
CA ALA A 447 -3.24 -5.28 -2.92
C ALA A 447 -2.24 -4.31 -2.25
N LYS A 448 -1.46 -4.79 -1.28
CA LYS A 448 -0.45 -3.97 -0.61
C LYS A 448 0.66 -3.50 -1.56
N ILE A 449 1.06 -4.33 -2.54
CA ILE A 449 2.05 -3.93 -3.56
C ILE A 449 1.52 -2.77 -4.40
N VAL A 450 0.24 -2.78 -4.77
CA VAL A 450 -0.40 -1.66 -5.47
C VAL A 450 -0.31 -0.38 -4.63
N SER A 451 -0.62 -0.43 -3.33
CA SER A 451 -0.46 0.71 -2.41
C SER A 451 0.99 1.21 -2.32
N LEU A 452 1.97 0.31 -2.28
CA LEU A 452 3.40 0.67 -2.25
C LEU A 452 3.82 1.36 -3.55
N LEU A 453 3.46 0.80 -4.70
CA LEU A 453 3.84 1.32 -6.02
C LEU A 453 3.17 2.68 -6.29
N THR A 454 1.90 2.81 -5.97
CA THR A 454 1.16 4.09 -6.10
C THR A 454 1.76 5.17 -5.19
N SER A 455 2.24 4.80 -4.00
CA SER A 455 3.00 5.69 -3.13
C SER A 455 4.32 6.18 -3.73
N PHE A 456 5.12 5.29 -4.33
CA PHE A 456 6.32 5.72 -5.03
C PHE A 456 6.01 6.63 -6.21
N ILE A 457 4.98 6.30 -7.01
CA ILE A 457 4.57 7.14 -8.14
C ILE A 457 4.16 8.52 -7.65
N ALA A 458 3.32 8.61 -6.61
CA ALA A 458 2.92 9.87 -5.99
C ALA A 458 4.14 10.69 -5.52
N PHE A 459 5.05 10.06 -4.78
CA PHE A 459 6.30 10.68 -4.32
C PHE A 459 7.11 11.25 -5.48
N PHE A 460 7.35 10.47 -6.54
CA PHE A 460 8.14 10.91 -7.68
C PHE A 460 7.44 12.01 -8.49
N CYS A 461 6.11 12.01 -8.55
CA CYS A 461 5.32 13.08 -9.17
C CYS A 461 5.47 14.41 -8.41
N ILE A 462 5.35 14.39 -7.08
CA ILE A 462 5.58 15.58 -6.25
C ILE A 462 7.03 16.02 -6.35
N ARG A 463 8.00 15.10 -6.27
CA ARG A 463 9.42 15.41 -6.46
C ARG A 463 9.68 16.09 -7.79
N GLN A 464 9.09 15.59 -8.88
CA GLN A 464 9.25 16.17 -10.20
C GLN A 464 8.55 17.53 -10.33
N THR A 465 7.41 17.72 -9.65
CA THR A 465 6.74 19.02 -9.52
C THR A 465 7.64 20.04 -8.83
N VAL A 466 8.14 19.70 -7.63
CA VAL A 466 9.04 20.54 -6.83
C VAL A 466 10.33 20.84 -7.62
N LYS A 467 10.85 19.89 -8.39
CA LYS A 467 11.99 20.09 -9.29
C LYS A 467 11.67 21.05 -10.44
N TYR A 468 10.53 20.87 -11.11
CA TYR A 468 10.09 21.72 -12.21
C TYR A 468 9.92 23.18 -11.78
N LEU A 469 9.41 23.38 -10.56
CA LEU A 469 9.28 24.69 -9.93
C LEU A 469 10.61 25.27 -9.41
N GLY A 470 11.73 24.54 -9.50
CA GLY A 470 13.03 24.99 -9.00
C GLY A 470 13.16 25.01 -7.47
N LEU A 471 12.32 24.25 -6.78
CA LEU A 471 12.22 24.21 -5.32
C LEU A 471 12.98 23.03 -4.69
N LEU A 472 13.33 21.99 -5.47
CA LEU A 472 13.90 20.73 -4.94
C LEU A 472 15.23 20.93 -4.21
N GLN A 473 15.95 22.00 -4.54
CA GLN A 473 17.20 22.35 -3.89
C GLN A 473 17.02 23.37 -2.75
N LYS A 474 15.81 23.85 -2.45
CA LYS A 474 15.53 24.79 -1.37
C LYS A 474 15.05 24.01 -0.13
N PRO A 475 15.38 24.43 1.11
CA PRO A 475 14.89 23.79 2.33
C PRO A 475 13.37 23.64 2.37
N ILE A 476 12.63 24.67 1.94
CA ILE A 476 11.16 24.64 1.81
C ILE A 476 10.67 23.48 0.92
N GLY A 477 11.33 23.22 -0.21
CA GLY A 477 10.95 22.15 -1.11
C GLY A 477 11.31 20.76 -0.56
N LEU A 478 12.40 20.66 0.21
CA LEU A 478 12.78 19.43 0.91
C LEU A 478 11.79 19.09 2.03
N VAL A 479 11.41 20.07 2.87
CA VAL A 479 10.42 19.86 3.94
C VAL A 479 9.05 19.51 3.35
N PHE A 480 8.60 20.24 2.32
CA PHE A 480 7.35 19.95 1.64
C PHE A 480 7.30 18.52 1.08
N LEU A 481 8.34 18.09 0.37
CA LEU A 481 8.40 16.76 -0.24
C LEU A 481 8.57 15.66 0.82
N TYR A 482 9.66 15.70 1.59
CA TYR A 482 10.03 14.59 2.47
C TYR A 482 9.26 14.58 3.78
N GLY A 483 8.97 15.74 4.36
CA GLY A 483 8.12 15.85 5.54
C GLY A 483 6.68 15.47 5.22
N GLY A 484 6.13 16.01 4.13
CA GLY A 484 4.76 15.73 3.69
C GLY A 484 4.51 14.26 3.37
N MET A 485 5.39 13.65 2.58
CA MET A 485 5.26 12.23 2.21
C MET A 485 5.54 11.28 3.39
N SER A 486 6.08 11.79 4.51
CA SER A 486 6.32 11.01 5.73
C SER A 486 5.25 11.24 6.80
N ILE A 487 4.19 11.99 6.55
CA ILE A 487 3.06 12.12 7.50
C ILE A 487 2.51 10.72 7.83
N PRO A 488 2.18 10.40 9.10
CA PRO A 488 1.81 9.04 9.52
C PRO A 488 0.76 8.35 8.65
N MET A 489 -0.34 9.04 8.33
CA MET A 489 -1.37 8.53 7.41
C MET A 489 -0.80 8.11 6.05
N MET A 490 0.14 8.86 5.46
CA MET A 490 0.77 8.48 4.19
C MET A 490 1.67 7.26 4.31
N VAL A 491 2.31 7.08 5.47
CA VAL A 491 3.10 5.87 5.74
C VAL A 491 2.16 4.67 5.84
N PHE A 492 1.07 4.79 6.59
CA PHE A 492 0.05 3.76 6.71
C PHE A 492 -0.57 3.39 5.36
N LEU A 493 -1.10 4.35 4.61
CA LEU A 493 -1.77 4.10 3.33
C LEU A 493 -0.86 3.43 2.29
N SER A 494 0.46 3.62 2.38
CA SER A 494 1.41 2.98 1.48
C SER A 494 1.67 1.49 1.74
N ARG A 495 1.23 0.97 2.89
CA ARG A 495 1.41 -0.44 3.31
C ARG A 495 0.11 -1.16 3.62
N SER A 496 -1.02 -0.45 3.65
CA SER A 496 -2.35 -1.00 3.88
C SER A 496 -3.07 -1.31 2.58
N VAL A 497 -4.12 -2.13 2.68
CA VAL A 497 -5.07 -2.40 1.60
C VAL A 497 -6.07 -1.25 1.55
N ASN A 498 -6.04 -0.44 0.50
CA ASN A 498 -6.96 0.68 0.33
C ASN A 498 -7.00 1.16 -1.13
N LEU A 499 -8.08 1.88 -1.47
CA LEU A 499 -8.23 2.56 -2.76
C LEU A 499 -7.68 4.00 -2.72
N ASP A 500 -7.57 4.59 -1.53
CA ASP A 500 -7.27 6.01 -1.32
C ASP A 500 -5.83 6.39 -1.73
N MET A 501 -4.88 5.44 -1.65
CA MET A 501 -3.52 5.65 -2.12
C MET A 501 -3.43 5.80 -3.64
N ILE A 502 -4.31 5.11 -4.39
CA ILE A 502 -4.45 5.28 -5.85
C ILE A 502 -5.04 6.66 -6.15
N ILE A 503 -6.08 7.09 -5.43
CA ILE A 503 -6.68 8.43 -5.56
C ILE A 503 -5.64 9.52 -5.26
N PHE A 504 -4.84 9.34 -4.22
CA PHE A 504 -3.74 10.25 -3.89
C PHE A 504 -2.69 10.31 -5.00
N MET A 505 -2.33 9.15 -5.59
CA MET A 505 -1.42 9.08 -6.73
C MET A 505 -1.99 9.83 -7.95
N CYS A 506 -3.24 9.59 -8.33
CA CYS A 506 -3.92 10.32 -9.40
C CYS A 506 -3.96 11.82 -9.12
N THR A 507 -4.20 12.23 -7.87
CA THR A 507 -4.18 13.64 -7.47
C THR A 507 -2.79 14.27 -7.64
N CYS A 508 -1.73 13.59 -7.18
CA CYS A 508 -0.34 14.04 -7.34
C CYS A 508 0.05 14.16 -8.81
N PHE A 509 -0.38 13.21 -9.64
CA PHE A 509 -0.08 13.20 -11.08
C PHE A 509 -0.86 14.28 -11.82
N ALA A 510 -2.13 14.49 -11.49
CA ALA A 510 -2.95 15.58 -12.01
C ALA A 510 -2.37 16.95 -11.62
N LEU A 511 -1.91 17.11 -10.38
CA LEU A 511 -1.25 18.33 -9.90
C LEU A 511 -0.01 18.62 -10.74
N HIS A 512 0.83 17.60 -10.92
CA HIS A 512 2.06 17.69 -11.69
C HIS A 512 1.81 18.13 -13.14
N LEU A 513 0.90 17.45 -13.83
CA LEU A 513 0.55 17.75 -15.22
C LEU A 513 -0.09 19.14 -15.36
N SER A 514 -0.96 19.51 -14.42
CA SER A 514 -1.59 20.84 -14.40
C SER A 514 -0.54 21.95 -14.23
N ILE A 515 0.43 21.78 -13.33
CA ILE A 515 1.52 22.75 -13.14
C ILE A 515 2.42 22.81 -14.39
N MET A 516 2.69 21.67 -15.05
CA MET A 516 3.47 21.65 -16.29
C MET A 516 2.76 22.29 -17.49
N LEU A 517 1.43 22.30 -17.50
CA LEU A 517 0.61 22.91 -18.54
C LEU A 517 0.38 24.40 -18.29
N PHE A 518 0.12 24.77 -17.04
CA PHE A 518 -0.41 26.09 -16.68
C PHE A 518 0.50 26.92 -15.77
N GLY A 519 1.45 26.28 -15.07
CA GLY A 519 2.24 26.94 -14.02
C GLY A 519 3.43 27.75 -14.52
N LYS A 520 4.13 27.29 -15.55
CA LYS A 520 5.22 28.04 -16.19
C LYS A 520 5.14 27.84 -17.70
N LYS A 521 5.00 28.93 -18.47
CA LYS A 521 5.12 28.85 -19.93
C LYS A 521 6.53 28.32 -20.24
N ASP A 522 6.59 27.10 -20.78
CA ASP A 522 7.78 26.58 -21.45
C ASP A 522 7.68 27.01 -22.91
N PRO A 523 8.30 28.14 -23.31
CA PRO A 523 8.19 28.66 -24.67
C PRO A 523 8.76 27.68 -25.72
N ALA A 524 9.52 26.66 -25.29
CA ALA A 524 10.07 25.61 -26.15
C ALA A 524 9.24 24.31 -26.14
N ALA A 525 8.11 24.26 -25.43
CA ALA A 525 7.23 23.10 -25.47
C ALA A 525 6.55 22.99 -26.84
N SER A 526 6.87 21.94 -27.59
CA SER A 526 6.20 21.67 -28.87
C SER A 526 4.71 21.39 -28.65
N HIS A 527 3.88 21.79 -29.61
CA HIS A 527 2.43 21.54 -29.61
C HIS A 527 2.06 20.09 -29.23
N ARG A 528 2.80 19.12 -29.79
CA ARG A 528 2.63 17.69 -29.49
C ARG A 528 2.84 17.34 -28.01
N LYS A 529 3.82 17.94 -27.33
CA LYS A 529 4.06 17.70 -25.89
C LYS A 529 2.90 18.20 -25.05
N THR A 530 2.34 19.36 -25.40
CA THR A 530 1.17 19.93 -24.75
C THR A 530 -0.04 19.01 -24.92
N GLN A 531 -0.31 18.54 -26.14
CA GLN A 531 -1.40 17.59 -26.40
C GLN A 531 -1.25 16.28 -25.60
N VAL A 532 -0.06 15.69 -25.56
CA VAL A 532 0.19 14.47 -24.77
C VAL A 532 -0.06 14.71 -23.28
N ARG A 533 0.37 15.85 -22.73
CA ARG A 533 0.11 16.19 -21.32
C ARG A 533 -1.39 16.39 -21.05
N MET A 534 -2.12 17.02 -21.97
CA MET A 534 -3.57 17.17 -21.85
C MET A 534 -4.28 15.81 -21.86
N ALA A 535 -3.89 14.92 -22.78
CA ALA A 535 -4.44 13.57 -22.87
C ALA A 535 -4.13 12.76 -21.60
N LEU A 536 -2.88 12.80 -21.11
CA LEU A 536 -2.51 12.15 -19.84
C LEU A 536 -3.30 12.71 -18.66
N LEU A 537 -3.56 14.02 -18.62
CA LEU A 537 -4.35 14.64 -17.55
C LEU A 537 -5.81 14.18 -17.57
N ALA A 538 -6.43 14.11 -18.76
CA ALA A 538 -7.78 13.54 -18.91
C ALA A 538 -7.82 12.05 -18.49
N LEU A 539 -6.82 11.25 -18.91
CA LEU A 539 -6.69 9.85 -18.51
C LEU A 539 -6.47 9.70 -16.99
N THR A 540 -5.80 10.65 -16.35
CA THR A 540 -5.60 10.63 -14.89
C THR A 540 -6.90 10.87 -14.13
N ILE A 541 -7.74 11.80 -14.63
CA ILE A 541 -9.08 12.05 -14.08
C ILE A 541 -9.97 10.82 -14.27
N PHE A 542 -9.95 10.25 -15.48
CA PHE A 542 -10.63 8.99 -15.78
C PHE A 542 -10.19 7.86 -14.81
N ALA A 543 -8.89 7.66 -14.62
CA ALA A 543 -8.36 6.65 -13.70
C ALA A 543 -8.83 6.89 -12.25
N GLY A 544 -8.85 8.13 -11.78
CA GLY A 544 -9.39 8.49 -10.47
C GLY A 544 -10.86 8.10 -10.34
N LEU A 545 -11.70 8.47 -11.32
CA LEU A 545 -13.11 8.10 -11.38
C LEU A 545 -13.33 6.59 -11.49
N MET A 546 -12.43 5.87 -12.15
CA MET A 546 -12.47 4.41 -12.24
C MET A 546 -11.92 3.70 -11.00
N THR A 547 -11.43 4.44 -10.00
CA THR A 547 -10.95 3.89 -8.71
C THR A 547 -11.97 4.08 -7.59
N LYS A 548 -12.46 5.32 -7.40
CA LYS A 548 -13.36 5.68 -6.29
C LYS A 548 -14.12 6.97 -6.64
N PHE A 549 -15.32 7.16 -6.09
CA PHE A 549 -16.17 8.31 -6.45
C PHE A 549 -15.57 9.68 -6.08
N ASN A 550 -14.79 9.76 -4.99
CA ASN A 550 -14.04 10.97 -4.65
C ASN A 550 -12.94 11.30 -5.66
N GLY A 551 -12.65 10.41 -6.62
CA GLY A 551 -11.85 10.70 -7.81
C GLY A 551 -12.42 11.81 -8.68
N LEU A 552 -13.73 12.10 -8.60
CA LEU A 552 -14.35 13.24 -9.28
C LEU A 552 -13.69 14.57 -8.89
N LEU A 553 -13.20 14.68 -7.66
CA LEU A 553 -12.60 15.91 -7.15
C LEU A 553 -11.33 16.28 -7.90
N ILE A 554 -10.62 15.30 -8.47
CA ILE A 554 -9.40 15.51 -9.27
C ILE A 554 -9.71 16.39 -10.49
N ALA A 555 -10.93 16.39 -11.01
CA ALA A 555 -11.35 17.24 -12.13
C ALA A 555 -11.35 18.75 -11.78
N SER A 556 -11.40 19.12 -10.51
CA SER A 556 -11.30 20.55 -10.11
C SER A 556 -9.86 21.08 -10.17
N LEU A 557 -8.87 20.19 -10.06
CA LEU A 557 -7.47 20.53 -9.87
C LEU A 557 -6.85 21.31 -11.06
N PRO A 558 -7.09 20.94 -12.34
CA PRO A 558 -6.57 21.70 -13.47
C PRO A 558 -7.05 23.15 -13.48
N VAL A 559 -8.33 23.37 -13.15
CA VAL A 559 -8.95 24.69 -13.11
C VAL A 559 -8.38 25.50 -11.96
N ILE A 560 -8.28 24.92 -10.77
CA ILE A 560 -7.68 25.57 -9.58
C ILE A 560 -6.25 26.02 -9.88
N VAL A 561 -5.42 25.14 -10.47
CA VAL A 561 -4.02 25.46 -10.82
C VAL A 561 -3.96 26.55 -11.89
N ALA A 562 -4.79 26.47 -12.94
CA ALA A 562 -4.85 27.50 -13.98
C ALA A 562 -5.23 28.87 -13.41
N CYS A 563 -6.19 28.91 -12.48
CA CYS A 563 -6.59 30.12 -11.78
C CYS A 563 -5.48 30.66 -10.87
N ALA A 564 -4.83 29.82 -10.07
CA ALA A 564 -3.80 30.25 -9.13
C ALA A 564 -2.56 30.83 -9.82
N PHE A 565 -2.09 30.18 -10.90
CA PHE A 565 -0.93 30.66 -11.67
C PHE A 565 -1.29 31.78 -12.65
N GLY A 566 -2.54 31.83 -13.11
CA GLY A 566 -3.07 32.89 -13.98
C GLY A 566 -3.62 34.11 -13.23
N PHE A 567 -3.70 34.09 -11.90
CA PHE A 567 -4.51 35.03 -11.10
C PHE A 567 -4.26 36.50 -11.43
N SER A 568 -2.99 36.92 -11.50
CA SER A 568 -2.62 38.30 -11.83
C SER A 568 -2.98 38.72 -13.26
N GLN A 569 -3.02 37.77 -14.20
CA GLN A 569 -3.43 37.99 -15.59
C GLN A 569 -4.95 37.93 -15.76
N ILE A 570 -5.63 37.10 -14.97
CA ILE A 570 -7.11 37.02 -14.90
C ILE A 570 -7.68 38.34 -14.38
N LEU A 571 -7.11 38.89 -13.30
CA LEU A 571 -7.50 40.20 -12.78
C LEU A 571 -7.36 41.33 -13.81
N ARG A 572 -6.39 41.20 -14.72
CA ARG A 572 -6.17 42.12 -15.85
C ARG A 572 -6.99 41.78 -17.09
N ARG A 573 -7.95 40.84 -16.98
CA ARG A 573 -8.81 40.33 -18.07
C ARG A 573 -8.03 39.91 -19.32
N SER A 574 -6.87 39.29 -19.15
CA SER A 574 -6.07 38.81 -20.27
C SER A 574 -6.79 37.68 -21.02
N PRO A 575 -6.95 37.78 -22.36
CA PRO A 575 -7.56 36.73 -23.18
C PRO A 575 -6.84 35.38 -23.07
N GLU A 576 -5.52 35.39 -22.84
CA GLU A 576 -4.71 34.19 -22.71
C GLU A 576 -5.02 33.41 -21.42
N ALA A 577 -5.26 34.14 -20.32
CA ALA A 577 -5.59 33.53 -19.05
C ALA A 577 -6.98 32.85 -19.09
N LEU A 578 -7.97 33.52 -19.71
CA LEU A 578 -9.29 32.94 -19.95
C LEU A 578 -9.22 31.69 -20.84
N ARG A 579 -8.42 31.73 -21.92
CA ARG A 579 -8.18 30.55 -22.77
C ARG A 579 -7.55 29.40 -21.97
N THR A 580 -6.64 29.70 -21.05
CA THR A 580 -5.97 28.70 -20.20
C THR A 580 -6.97 28.01 -19.27
N VAL A 581 -7.80 28.78 -18.57
CA VAL A 581 -8.88 28.25 -17.71
C VAL A 581 -9.88 27.44 -18.51
N ARG A 582 -10.31 27.94 -19.69
CA ARG A 582 -11.20 27.20 -20.59
C ARG A 582 -10.61 25.86 -21.03
N ASN A 583 -9.32 25.82 -21.36
CA ASN A 583 -8.65 24.58 -21.73
C ASN A 583 -8.57 23.61 -20.54
N ALA A 584 -8.31 24.12 -19.32
CA ALA A 584 -8.33 23.31 -18.11
C ALA A 584 -9.72 22.71 -17.84
N LEU A 585 -10.79 23.50 -18.00
CA LEU A 585 -12.17 23.04 -17.88
C LEU A 585 -12.49 21.96 -18.93
N PHE A 586 -12.10 22.20 -20.19
CA PHE A 586 -12.31 21.24 -21.27
C PHE A 586 -11.65 19.89 -20.99
N ILE A 587 -10.38 19.88 -20.55
CA ILE A 587 -9.68 18.63 -20.18
C ILE A 587 -10.43 17.90 -19.05
N SER A 588 -10.93 18.66 -18.08
CA SER A 588 -11.65 18.11 -16.93
C SER A 588 -12.96 17.46 -17.35
N VAL A 589 -13.73 18.13 -18.21
CA VAL A 589 -14.97 17.58 -18.81
C VAL A 589 -14.67 16.33 -19.63
N VAL A 590 -13.62 16.34 -20.46
CA VAL A 590 -13.23 15.15 -21.26
C VAL A 590 -12.90 13.97 -20.34
N GLY A 591 -12.13 14.20 -19.26
CA GLY A 591 -11.79 13.14 -18.30
C GLY A 591 -13.03 12.51 -17.65
N VAL A 592 -14.03 13.33 -17.29
CA VAL A 592 -15.32 12.86 -16.73
C VAL A 592 -16.13 12.13 -17.80
N ALA A 593 -16.22 12.68 -19.00
CA ALA A 593 -16.97 12.10 -20.11
C ALA A 593 -16.46 10.71 -20.52
N LEU A 594 -15.15 10.44 -20.38
CA LEU A 594 -14.58 9.12 -20.61
C LEU A 594 -15.07 8.06 -19.62
N ALA A 595 -15.34 8.43 -18.36
CA ALA A 595 -15.86 7.51 -17.35
C ALA A 595 -17.38 7.35 -17.42
N PHE A 596 -18.07 8.30 -18.05
CA PHE A 596 -19.53 8.37 -18.07
C PHE A 596 -20.22 7.11 -18.62
N PRO A 597 -19.78 6.48 -19.74
CA PRO A 597 -20.42 5.27 -20.24
C PRO A 597 -20.45 4.14 -19.21
N TYR A 598 -19.33 3.94 -18.49
CA TYR A 598 -19.27 2.95 -17.41
C TYR A 598 -20.24 3.30 -16.28
N TYR A 599 -20.23 4.55 -15.81
CA TYR A 599 -21.11 4.99 -14.72
C TYR A 599 -22.60 4.87 -15.08
N HIS A 600 -22.96 5.20 -16.32
CA HIS A 600 -24.33 5.07 -16.80
C HIS A 600 -24.76 3.60 -16.86
N TRP A 601 -23.97 2.76 -17.52
CA TRP A 601 -24.32 1.34 -17.68
C TRP A 601 -24.29 0.58 -16.35
N ARG A 602 -23.25 0.79 -15.55
CA ARG A 602 -23.03 0.06 -14.29
C ARG A 602 -23.96 0.51 -13.19
N TYR A 603 -24.15 1.81 -12.99
CA TYR A 603 -24.81 2.35 -11.80
C TYR A 603 -26.19 2.93 -12.11
N PHE A 604 -26.30 3.77 -13.15
CA PHE A 604 -27.59 4.43 -13.42
C PHE A 604 -28.65 3.44 -13.90
N LEU A 605 -28.31 2.53 -14.83
CA LEU A 605 -29.27 1.54 -15.33
C LEU A 605 -29.66 0.49 -14.27
N THR A 606 -28.79 0.21 -13.29
CA THR A 606 -29.04 -0.83 -12.29
C THR A 606 -29.61 -0.28 -10.97
N GLN A 607 -29.20 0.92 -10.56
CA GLN A 607 -29.54 1.53 -9.26
C GLN A 607 -30.29 2.86 -9.39
N GLY A 608 -30.48 3.41 -10.59
CA GLY A 608 -31.12 4.72 -10.79
C GLY A 608 -30.26 5.92 -10.35
N THR A 609 -29.00 5.71 -9.96
CA THR A 609 -28.08 6.76 -9.51
C THR A 609 -26.68 6.56 -10.08
N TYR A 610 -25.96 7.66 -10.37
CA TYR A 610 -24.57 7.61 -10.82
C TYR A 610 -23.57 7.37 -9.69
N PHE A 611 -23.97 7.66 -8.45
CA PHE A 611 -23.10 7.57 -7.27
C PHE A 611 -23.83 6.77 -6.18
N PRO A 612 -23.94 5.44 -6.34
CA PRO A 612 -24.47 4.60 -5.29
C PRO A 612 -23.60 4.72 -4.03
N HIS A 613 -24.20 4.54 -2.86
CA HIS A 613 -23.46 4.46 -1.61
C HIS A 613 -23.97 3.26 -0.82
N ASN A 614 -23.10 2.67 -0.01
CA ASN A 614 -23.40 1.51 0.83
C ASN A 614 -24.21 1.88 2.10
N GLY A 615 -24.91 3.01 2.11
CA GLY A 615 -25.69 3.45 3.28
C GLY A 615 -26.83 2.50 3.63
N GLN A 616 -27.32 1.74 2.65
CA GLN A 616 -28.30 0.67 2.84
C GLN A 616 -27.82 -0.47 3.76
N PHE A 617 -26.51 -0.70 3.91
CA PHE A 617 -25.98 -1.64 4.91
C PHE A 617 -26.09 -1.11 6.34
N TYR A 618 -26.46 0.16 6.50
CA TYR A 618 -26.56 0.87 7.78
C TYR A 618 -27.88 1.63 7.88
N GLU A 619 -28.96 1.15 7.25
CA GLU A 619 -30.20 1.89 7.10
C GLU A 619 -30.77 2.36 8.46
N ASP A 620 -30.87 1.46 9.44
CA ASP A 620 -31.35 1.78 10.80
C ASP A 620 -30.51 2.88 11.47
N ARG A 621 -29.18 2.81 11.29
CA ARG A 621 -28.22 3.77 11.86
C ARG A 621 -28.30 5.13 11.17
N MET A 622 -28.55 5.12 9.86
CA MET A 622 -28.80 6.32 9.08
C MET A 622 -30.12 6.97 9.50
N GLN A 623 -31.20 6.19 9.68
CA GLN A 623 -32.49 6.71 10.12
C GLN A 623 -32.38 7.42 11.47
N GLY A 624 -31.76 6.78 12.47
CA GLY A 624 -31.54 7.42 13.78
C GLY A 624 -30.72 8.72 13.67
N GLY A 625 -29.69 8.76 12.82
CA GLY A 625 -28.92 9.98 12.58
C GLY A 625 -29.71 11.09 11.90
N GLN A 626 -30.56 10.73 10.95
CA GLN A 626 -31.47 11.68 10.29
C GLN A 626 -32.49 12.23 11.29
N GLU A 627 -33.06 11.41 12.17
CA GLU A 627 -34.01 11.87 13.20
C GLU A 627 -33.38 12.90 14.13
N ILE A 628 -32.15 12.66 14.62
CA ILE A 628 -31.46 13.64 15.48
C ILE A 628 -31.18 14.94 14.71
N LYS A 629 -30.74 14.84 13.44
CA LYS A 629 -30.51 16.00 12.59
C LYS A 629 -31.79 16.78 12.33
N GLU A 630 -32.91 16.13 12.04
CA GLU A 630 -34.18 16.78 11.75
C GLU A 630 -34.81 17.41 12.99
N LYS A 631 -34.53 16.88 14.19
CA LYS A 631 -34.94 17.48 15.47
C LYS A 631 -34.30 18.85 15.71
N ASP A 632 -32.99 18.98 15.46
CA ASP A 632 -32.28 20.26 15.53
C ASP A 632 -31.10 20.31 14.55
N LYS A 633 -31.35 20.89 13.37
CA LYS A 633 -30.37 21.03 12.28
C LYS A 633 -29.16 21.87 12.69
N THR A 634 -29.37 22.90 13.50
CA THR A 634 -28.30 23.83 13.89
C THR A 634 -27.41 23.18 14.93
N ALA A 635 -28.00 22.55 15.95
CA ALA A 635 -27.24 21.81 16.96
C ALA A 635 -26.46 20.66 16.32
N TYR A 636 -27.08 19.89 15.42
CA TYR A 636 -26.39 18.82 14.69
C TYR A 636 -25.22 19.37 13.88
N PHE A 637 -25.41 20.47 13.14
CA PHE A 637 -24.32 21.08 12.37
C PHE A 637 -23.16 21.52 13.27
N LEU A 638 -23.45 22.19 14.39
CA LEU A 638 -22.43 22.61 15.35
C LEU A 638 -21.73 21.41 16.01
N GLU A 639 -22.44 20.31 16.24
CA GLU A 639 -21.90 19.07 16.78
C GLU A 639 -20.81 18.48 15.86
N LEU A 640 -20.96 18.58 14.53
CA LEU A 640 -19.94 18.11 13.57
C LEU A 640 -18.57 18.75 13.78
N PHE A 641 -18.53 19.97 14.32
CA PHE A 641 -17.30 20.74 14.55
C PHE A 641 -16.81 20.69 16.00
N LYS A 642 -17.54 20.05 16.91
CA LYS A 642 -17.04 19.85 18.26
C LYS A 642 -15.82 18.92 18.22
N GLY A 643 -14.81 19.27 18.99
CA GLY A 643 -13.61 18.46 19.10
C GLY A 643 -13.93 17.14 19.82
N SER A 644 -13.63 16.03 19.15
CA SER A 644 -13.54 14.72 19.79
C SER A 644 -12.46 14.76 20.87
N GLN A 645 -12.85 14.49 22.13
CA GLN A 645 -11.88 14.33 23.20
C GLN A 645 -11.21 12.96 23.07
N ALA A 646 -10.03 12.92 22.45
CA ALA A 646 -9.09 11.83 22.73
C ALA A 646 -8.77 11.89 24.22
N ARG A 647 -9.36 10.99 25.02
CA ARG A 647 -9.18 11.00 26.48
C ARG A 647 -7.72 10.64 26.77
N LYS A 648 -7.07 11.35 27.70
CA LYS A 648 -5.70 10.99 28.14
C LYS A 648 -5.59 9.54 28.62
N GLU A 649 -6.69 8.98 29.09
CA GLU A 649 -6.82 7.60 29.60
C GLU A 649 -7.13 6.57 28.52
N GLN A 650 -7.66 7.00 27.37
CA GLN A 650 -7.96 6.15 26.21
C GLN A 650 -7.33 6.79 24.98
N PRO A 651 -6.07 6.46 24.65
CA PRO A 651 -5.35 7.06 23.52
C PRO A 651 -5.92 6.67 22.14
N TYR A 652 -7.02 5.93 22.16
CA TYR A 652 -7.88 5.52 21.08
C TYR A 652 -9.08 6.45 21.03
N TRP A 653 -9.43 6.98 19.87
CA TRP A 653 -10.65 7.77 19.74
C TRP A 653 -11.69 7.00 18.93
N ARG A 654 -12.88 6.90 19.51
CA ARG A 654 -14.08 6.39 18.86
C ARG A 654 -15.23 7.24 19.38
N ASP A 655 -15.57 8.28 18.63
CA ASP A 655 -16.86 8.92 18.84
C ASP A 655 -17.88 8.24 17.94
N TRP A 656 -18.46 7.19 18.47
CA TRP A 656 -19.50 6.47 17.78
C TRP A 656 -20.87 7.12 17.91
N GLU A 657 -21.01 8.02 18.88
CA GLU A 657 -22.27 8.65 19.19
C GLU A 657 -22.61 9.71 18.14
N MET A 658 -21.60 10.40 17.58
CA MET A 658 -21.79 11.39 16.52
C MET A 658 -20.60 11.44 15.54
N PRO A 659 -20.84 11.52 14.23
CA PRO A 659 -19.76 11.71 13.26
C PRO A 659 -19.16 13.11 13.40
N ARG A 660 -17.92 13.23 13.89
CA ARG A 660 -17.24 14.52 14.06
C ARG A 660 -16.17 14.74 13.00
N LEU A 661 -16.05 15.97 12.48
CA LEU A 661 -15.01 16.33 11.52
C LEU A 661 -13.61 16.36 12.13
N SER A 662 -13.52 16.47 13.46
CA SER A 662 -12.25 16.30 14.19
C SER A 662 -11.68 14.88 14.03
N ASP A 663 -12.52 13.88 13.76
CA ASP A 663 -12.08 12.50 13.59
C ASP A 663 -11.21 12.37 12.32
N ALA A 664 -11.61 13.05 11.24
CA ALA A 664 -10.82 13.12 10.02
C ALA A 664 -9.44 13.78 10.25
N TRP A 665 -9.34 14.71 11.21
CA TRP A 665 -8.06 15.29 11.62
C TRP A 665 -7.23 14.30 12.43
N ASN A 666 -7.85 13.60 13.38
CA ASN A 666 -7.19 12.61 14.21
C ASN A 666 -6.61 11.47 13.37
N ASP A 667 -7.32 11.08 12.30
CA ASP A 667 -6.87 10.11 11.29
C ASP A 667 -5.54 10.51 10.63
N PHE A 668 -5.11 11.76 10.62
CA PHE A 668 -3.78 12.08 10.08
C PHE A 668 -2.63 11.71 11.02
N TRP A 669 -2.92 11.56 12.32
CA TRP A 669 -1.91 11.56 13.37
C TRP A 669 -1.99 10.41 14.35
N ILE A 670 -3.17 9.81 14.57
CA ILE A 670 -3.43 8.82 15.61
C ILE A 670 -3.96 7.54 14.96
N ARG A 671 -3.44 6.38 15.38
CA ARG A 671 -3.94 5.07 14.96
C ARG A 671 -5.40 4.86 15.34
N ASP A 672 -6.19 4.32 14.41
CA ASP A 672 -7.52 3.78 14.71
C ASP A 672 -7.36 2.54 15.63
N HIS A 673 -8.09 2.48 16.75
CA HIS A 673 -8.05 1.35 17.71
C HIS A 673 -8.37 0.01 17.07
N GLY A 674 -9.08 0.04 15.95
CA GLY A 674 -9.50 -1.11 15.18
C GLY A 674 -8.36 -1.59 14.31
N LEU A 675 -7.12 -1.17 14.55
CA LEU A 675 -5.91 -1.70 13.95
C LEU A 675 -4.94 -2.25 15.00
N GLY A 676 -5.24 -2.16 16.30
CA GLY A 676 -4.40 -2.63 17.41
C GLY A 676 -3.90 -1.52 18.34
N THR A 677 -3.16 -1.89 19.39
CA THR A 677 -2.72 -0.98 20.45
C THR A 677 -1.37 -0.31 20.12
N PRO A 678 -1.26 1.04 19.99
CA PRO A 678 0.03 1.70 19.84
C PRO A 678 0.77 1.72 21.18
N ASN A 679 2.10 1.65 21.10
CA ASN A 679 2.94 1.78 22.29
C ASN A 679 2.85 3.21 22.88
N ALA A 680 3.14 3.35 24.18
CA ALA A 680 3.01 4.61 24.90
C ALA A 680 3.81 5.78 24.29
N PHE A 681 4.94 5.49 23.65
CA PHE A 681 5.77 6.51 23.00
C PHE A 681 5.11 7.04 21.71
N SER A 682 4.57 6.12 20.89
CA SER A 682 3.79 6.41 19.70
C SER A 682 2.57 7.28 20.03
N THR A 683 1.84 6.93 21.08
CA THR A 683 0.73 7.73 21.60
C THR A 683 1.14 9.16 21.95
N LYS A 684 2.23 9.35 22.71
CA LYS A 684 2.71 10.69 23.10
C LYS A 684 3.05 11.55 21.88
N ILE A 685 3.67 10.96 20.87
CA ILE A 685 4.00 11.64 19.61
C ILE A 685 2.73 12.02 18.85
N SER A 686 1.77 11.10 18.75
CA SER A 686 0.51 11.31 18.03
C SER A 686 -0.30 12.46 18.64
N VAL A 687 -0.44 12.45 19.97
CA VAL A 687 -1.09 13.51 20.74
C VAL A 687 -0.37 14.84 20.55
N PHE A 688 0.97 14.86 20.58
CA PHE A 688 1.74 16.08 20.30
C PHE A 688 1.42 16.66 18.92
N TYR A 689 1.35 15.83 17.87
CA TYR A 689 0.99 16.28 16.52
C TYR A 689 -0.43 16.84 16.44
N GLN A 690 -1.39 16.15 17.06
CA GLN A 690 -2.80 16.55 17.07
C GLN A 690 -2.98 17.98 17.62
N TYR A 691 -2.26 18.36 18.68
CA TYR A 691 -2.38 19.67 19.33
C TYR A 691 -1.49 20.75 18.71
N VAL A 692 -0.27 20.42 18.30
CA VAL A 692 0.71 21.44 17.86
C VAL A 692 0.50 21.83 16.39
N ILE A 693 0.20 20.87 15.52
CA ILE A 693 0.13 21.12 14.08
C ILE A 693 -0.98 22.12 13.70
N PRO A 694 -2.20 22.11 14.27
CA PRO A 694 -3.21 23.12 13.91
C PRO A 694 -2.73 24.56 14.15
N THR A 695 -2.06 24.81 15.28
CA THR A 695 -1.46 26.12 15.59
C THR A 695 -0.41 26.52 14.57
N LEU A 696 0.43 25.57 14.15
CA LEU A 696 1.42 25.77 13.10
C LEU A 696 0.79 26.06 11.74
N LEU A 697 -0.34 25.42 11.41
CA LEU A 697 -1.09 25.67 10.17
C LEU A 697 -1.66 27.09 10.16
N LEU A 698 -2.25 27.55 11.27
CA LEU A 698 -2.79 28.92 11.39
C LEU A 698 -1.68 29.97 11.25
N LEU A 699 -0.54 29.78 11.93
CA LEU A 699 0.62 30.66 11.79
C LEU A 699 1.12 30.69 10.34
N SER A 700 1.17 29.54 9.68
CA SER A 700 1.61 29.44 8.29
C SER A 700 0.65 30.10 7.30
N LEU A 701 -0.66 30.00 7.54
CA LEU A 701 -1.69 30.69 6.76
C LEU A 701 -1.52 32.20 6.89
N PHE A 702 -1.31 32.70 8.11
CA PHE A 702 -1.01 34.11 8.35
C PHE A 702 0.24 34.58 7.59
N LEU A 703 1.32 33.79 7.62
CA LEU A 703 2.54 34.07 6.86
C LEU A 703 2.28 34.10 5.34
N LEU A 704 1.48 33.18 4.81
CA LEU A 704 1.10 33.14 3.40
C LEU A 704 0.34 34.42 2.99
N VAL A 705 -0.60 34.87 3.81
CA VAL A 705 -1.34 36.13 3.59
C VAL A 705 -0.39 37.32 3.56
N ILE A 706 0.49 37.46 4.56
CA ILE A 706 1.48 38.54 4.62
C ILE A 706 2.38 38.55 3.38
N GLN A 707 2.83 37.38 2.95
CA GLN A 707 3.71 37.25 1.78
C GLN A 707 3.01 37.65 0.48
N THR A 708 1.75 37.29 0.36
CA THR A 708 0.90 37.64 -0.78
C THR A 708 0.70 39.15 -0.86
N VAL A 709 0.43 39.80 0.29
CA VAL A 709 0.25 41.26 0.37
C VAL A 709 1.57 42.01 0.11
N ARG A 710 2.66 41.58 0.74
CA ARG A 710 3.96 42.26 0.63
C ARG A 710 4.70 42.01 -0.69
N LYS A 711 4.25 41.05 -1.52
CA LYS A 711 4.88 40.64 -2.80
C LYS A 711 6.37 40.29 -2.67
N LYS A 712 6.82 39.85 -1.49
CA LYS A 712 8.23 39.52 -1.20
C LYS A 712 8.59 38.06 -1.45
N ALA A 713 7.61 37.16 -1.52
CA ALA A 713 7.86 35.73 -1.70
C ALA A 713 7.83 35.30 -3.17
N ASP A 714 8.44 34.15 -3.44
CA ASP A 714 8.49 33.53 -4.76
C ASP A 714 7.05 33.31 -5.30
N PRO A 715 6.65 33.93 -6.41
CA PRO A 715 5.27 33.86 -6.90
C PRO A 715 4.84 32.43 -7.25
N VAL A 716 5.80 31.57 -7.61
CA VAL A 716 5.56 30.15 -7.89
C VAL A 716 5.20 29.40 -6.60
N TRP A 717 5.84 29.73 -5.48
CA TRP A 717 5.55 29.14 -4.17
C TRP A 717 4.16 29.55 -3.68
N ILE A 718 3.82 30.83 -3.81
CA ILE A 718 2.49 31.34 -3.46
C ILE A 718 1.40 30.65 -4.31
N ALA A 719 1.60 30.57 -5.64
CA ALA A 719 0.62 29.94 -6.53
C ALA A 719 0.41 28.45 -6.22
N LEU A 720 1.48 27.71 -5.87
CA LEU A 720 1.37 26.34 -5.39
C LEU A 720 0.56 26.28 -4.08
N GLY A 721 0.86 27.15 -3.11
CA GLY A 721 0.15 27.22 -1.84
C GLY A 721 -1.34 27.51 -1.99
N VAL A 722 -1.69 28.49 -2.82
CA VAL A 722 -3.09 28.83 -3.14
C VAL A 722 -3.79 27.66 -3.81
N SER A 723 -3.12 26.95 -4.74
CA SER A 723 -3.69 25.78 -5.40
C SER A 723 -4.02 24.67 -4.40
N LEU A 724 -3.08 24.37 -3.50
CA LEU A 724 -3.26 23.33 -2.48
C LEU A 724 -4.32 23.71 -1.45
N LEU A 725 -4.34 24.98 -1.00
CA LEU A 725 -5.36 25.48 -0.08
C LEU A 725 -6.76 25.42 -0.70
N ALA A 726 -6.93 25.94 -1.91
CA ALA A 726 -8.22 25.92 -2.60
C ALA A 726 -8.74 24.50 -2.82
N TYR A 727 -7.85 23.58 -3.21
CA TYR A 727 -8.23 22.17 -3.36
C TYR A 727 -8.61 21.53 -2.03
N SER A 728 -7.89 21.81 -0.94
CA SER A 728 -8.24 21.34 0.40
C SER A 728 -9.57 21.89 0.91
N VAL A 729 -9.90 23.14 0.60
CA VAL A 729 -11.21 23.72 0.93
C VAL A 729 -12.34 22.98 0.20
N VAL A 730 -12.17 22.63 -1.08
CA VAL A 730 -13.14 21.83 -1.84
C VAL A 730 -13.33 20.45 -1.19
N GLN A 731 -12.23 19.76 -0.88
CA GLN A 731 -12.24 18.45 -0.22
C GLN A 731 -12.98 18.48 1.14
N PHE A 732 -12.63 19.45 1.99
CA PHE A 732 -13.23 19.60 3.32
C PHE A 732 -14.71 19.99 3.25
N THR A 733 -15.08 20.88 2.34
CA THR A 733 -16.48 21.30 2.14
C THR A 733 -17.34 20.09 1.72
N LEU A 734 -16.82 19.25 0.82
CA LEU A 734 -17.55 18.08 0.35
C LEU A 734 -17.60 16.95 1.37
N LEU A 735 -16.56 16.78 2.20
CA LEU A 735 -16.62 15.88 3.36
C LEU A 735 -17.68 16.36 4.35
N THR A 736 -17.72 17.66 4.66
CA THR A 736 -18.73 18.26 5.55
C THR A 736 -20.13 18.02 4.99
N TYR A 737 -20.33 18.26 3.69
CA TYR A 737 -21.59 17.98 3.02
C TYR A 737 -21.95 16.49 3.04
N TYR A 738 -20.99 15.60 2.83
CA TYR A 738 -21.19 14.15 2.88
C TYR A 738 -21.67 13.68 4.25
N VAL A 739 -21.01 14.13 5.32
CA VAL A 739 -21.38 13.82 6.71
C VAL A 739 -22.74 14.42 7.07
N TRP A 740 -23.03 15.64 6.61
CA TRP A 740 -24.32 16.29 6.80
C TRP A 740 -25.47 15.54 6.09
N LYS A 741 -25.24 15.13 4.84
CA LYS A 741 -26.21 14.40 4.04
C LYS A 741 -26.46 13.00 4.61
N ASN A 742 -25.39 12.29 4.96
CA ASN A 742 -25.44 10.93 5.48
C ASN A 742 -25.22 10.93 6.99
N ALA A 743 -26.13 11.56 7.72
CA ALA A 743 -26.16 11.50 9.17
C ALA A 743 -26.33 10.05 9.60
N CYS A 744 -25.29 9.44 10.16
CA CYS A 744 -25.24 8.02 10.48
C CYS A 744 -24.55 7.87 11.84
N ILE A 745 -25.33 7.52 12.85
CA ILE A 745 -24.85 7.29 14.22
C ILE A 745 -24.16 5.93 14.21
N TRP A 746 -23.05 5.75 14.94
CA TRP A 746 -22.29 4.50 14.95
C TRP A 746 -21.70 4.12 13.58
N CYS A 747 -21.52 5.11 12.69
CA CYS A 747 -20.92 4.94 11.37
C CYS A 747 -19.74 5.88 11.18
N TYR A 748 -18.67 5.40 10.56
CA TYR A 748 -17.48 6.18 10.26
C TYR A 748 -17.64 7.00 8.96
N SER A 749 -18.52 8.01 8.97
CA SER A 749 -18.70 8.87 7.81
C SER A 749 -17.63 9.97 7.68
N SER A 750 -16.91 10.29 8.77
CA SER A 750 -15.89 11.35 8.85
C SER A 750 -14.44 10.82 8.82
N LYS A 751 -14.09 9.94 7.87
CA LYS A 751 -12.73 9.40 7.76
C LYS A 751 -11.76 10.36 7.05
N GLY A 752 -10.57 10.54 7.59
CA GLY A 752 -9.46 11.31 7.00
C GLY A 752 -8.95 10.73 5.68
N ILE A 753 -9.14 9.43 5.44
CA ILE A 753 -8.81 8.79 4.15
C ILE A 753 -9.64 9.36 2.98
N TYR A 754 -10.82 9.92 3.24
CA TYR A 754 -11.62 10.51 2.17
C TYR A 754 -11.04 11.82 1.62
N ILE A 755 -10.18 12.47 2.41
CA ILE A 755 -9.54 13.74 2.09
C ILE A 755 -8.01 13.66 2.14
N THR A 756 -7.43 12.47 1.91
CA THR A 756 -5.96 12.25 1.93
C THR A 756 -5.16 13.31 1.16
N PRO A 757 -5.60 13.84 0.00
CA PRO A 757 -4.86 14.89 -0.69
C PRO A 757 -4.60 16.18 0.12
N VAL A 758 -5.38 16.45 1.16
CA VAL A 758 -5.19 17.60 2.08
C VAL A 758 -3.83 17.56 2.76
N ILE A 759 -3.21 16.38 2.87
CA ILE A 759 -1.85 16.19 3.37
C ILE A 759 -0.82 17.03 2.59
N LEU A 760 -1.02 17.25 1.28
CA LEU A 760 -0.15 18.14 0.52
C LEU A 760 -0.24 19.59 1.01
N ALA A 761 -1.43 20.08 1.37
CA ALA A 761 -1.59 21.40 1.95
C ALA A 761 -0.97 21.49 3.34
N VAL A 762 -1.18 20.47 4.20
CA VAL A 762 -0.53 20.39 5.52
C VAL A 762 1.00 20.47 5.38
N ALA A 763 1.56 19.68 4.46
CA ALA A 763 3.00 19.68 4.16
C ALA A 763 3.48 21.05 3.66
N PHE A 764 2.69 21.70 2.79
CA PHE A 764 2.99 23.05 2.29
C PHE A 764 3.05 24.05 3.44
N PHE A 765 2.05 24.04 4.33
CA PHE A 765 1.99 24.97 5.45
C PHE A 765 3.13 24.74 6.45
N ILE A 766 3.47 23.50 6.77
CA ILE A 766 4.64 23.20 7.60
C ILE A 766 5.92 23.74 6.94
N ALA A 767 6.13 23.48 5.65
CA ALA A 767 7.29 23.98 4.92
C ALA A 767 7.32 25.52 4.84
N ASN A 768 6.15 26.15 4.71
CA ASN A 768 6.03 27.59 4.62
C ASN A 768 6.44 28.30 5.92
N LEU A 769 6.47 27.64 7.08
CA LEU A 769 7.03 28.24 8.30
C LEU A 769 8.50 28.63 8.16
N LEU A 770 9.28 27.93 7.32
CA LEU A 770 10.68 28.27 7.07
C LEU A 770 10.87 29.61 6.33
N THR A 771 9.79 30.16 5.78
CA THR A 771 9.83 31.47 5.11
C THR A 771 9.73 32.64 6.09
N ILE A 772 9.55 32.37 7.40
CA ILE A 772 9.53 33.39 8.47
C ILE A 772 10.79 34.27 8.45
N GLN A 773 11.91 33.75 7.95
CA GLN A 773 13.15 34.50 7.73
C GLN A 773 12.93 35.77 6.89
N HIS A 774 11.99 35.78 5.94
CA HIS A 774 11.68 36.96 5.12
C HIS A 774 10.91 38.05 5.88
N VAL A 775 10.43 37.73 7.09
CA VAL A 775 9.73 38.63 8.01
C VAL A 775 10.64 39.08 9.16
N LEU A 776 11.67 38.28 9.49
CA LEU A 776 12.64 38.58 10.56
C LEU A 776 13.67 39.67 10.18
N PRO A 777 14.23 40.40 11.16
CA PRO A 777 15.31 41.38 10.96
C PRO A 777 16.56 40.77 10.28
N HIS A 778 17.28 41.58 9.48
CA HIS A 778 18.41 41.14 8.65
C HIS A 778 19.55 40.46 9.45
N SER A 779 19.77 40.85 10.71
CA SER A 779 20.78 40.27 11.59
C SER A 779 20.48 38.80 11.97
N TRP A 780 19.19 38.43 12.03
CA TRP A 780 18.74 37.07 12.36
C TRP A 780 18.69 36.16 11.13
N GLN A 781 18.47 36.74 9.94
CA GLN A 781 18.46 36.03 8.66
C GLN A 781 19.81 35.32 8.36
N LYS A 782 20.94 35.99 8.61
CA LYS A 782 22.28 35.42 8.35
C LYS A 782 22.61 34.22 9.24
N LYS A 783 22.12 34.20 10.48
CA LYS A 783 22.31 33.09 11.44
C LYS A 783 21.42 31.87 11.08
N CYS A 784 20.19 32.10 10.59
CA CYS A 784 19.30 31.03 10.13
C CYS A 784 19.77 30.30 8.86
N LEU A 785 20.54 30.98 7.99
CA LEU A 785 20.98 30.45 6.69
C LEU A 785 21.96 29.26 6.78
N HIS A 786 22.62 29.06 7.93
CA HIS A 786 23.60 27.97 8.13
C HIS A 786 22.97 26.60 8.39
N SER A 787 21.65 26.47 8.40
CA SER A 787 20.93 25.29 8.91
C SER A 787 20.55 24.23 7.87
N ARG A 788 21.01 24.28 6.60
CA ARG A 788 20.57 23.27 5.59
C ARG A 788 20.85 21.83 6.03
N TRP A 789 22.02 21.58 6.61
CA TRP A 789 22.38 20.27 7.17
C TRP A 789 21.51 19.92 8.38
N LEU A 790 21.19 20.91 9.22
CA LEU A 790 20.26 20.73 10.34
C LEU A 790 18.86 20.35 9.85
N VAL A 791 18.30 21.05 8.86
CA VAL A 791 17.00 20.69 8.25
C VAL A 791 17.05 19.30 7.65
N THR A 792 18.15 18.96 6.97
CA THR A 792 18.34 17.61 6.39
C THR A 792 18.38 16.56 7.49
N ALA A 793 19.12 16.79 8.58
CA ALA A 793 19.22 15.87 9.70
C ALA A 793 17.88 15.68 10.42
N ILE A 794 17.16 16.78 10.70
CA ILE A 794 15.82 16.75 11.28
C ILE A 794 14.87 15.96 10.38
N LEU A 795 14.89 16.20 9.06
CA LEU A 795 14.05 15.46 8.12
C LEU A 795 14.42 13.96 8.08
N CYS A 796 15.70 13.60 8.12
CA CYS A 796 16.10 12.19 8.24
C CYS A 796 15.52 11.56 9.52
N ILE A 797 15.61 12.24 10.65
CA ILE A 797 15.04 11.78 11.93
C ILE A 797 13.53 11.60 11.80
N VAL A 798 12.81 12.59 11.24
CA VAL A 798 11.35 12.51 11.05
C VAL A 798 10.96 11.35 10.13
N ILE A 799 11.66 11.17 9.01
CA ILE A 799 11.42 10.04 8.10
C ILE A 799 11.61 8.73 8.85
N ILE A 800 12.75 8.54 9.54
CA ILE A 800 13.04 7.30 10.26
C ILE A 800 12.00 7.08 11.36
N LEU A 801 11.70 8.10 12.16
CA LEU A 801 10.75 8.04 13.26
C LEU A 801 9.39 7.54 12.78
N HIS A 802 8.81 8.17 11.74
CA HIS A 802 7.46 7.82 11.28
C HIS A 802 7.37 6.47 10.56
N HIS A 803 8.47 5.97 10.00
CA HIS A 803 8.48 4.69 9.27
C HIS A 803 8.92 3.50 10.13
N VAL A 804 9.70 3.75 11.18
CA VAL A 804 10.23 2.72 12.09
C VAL A 804 9.42 2.61 13.37
N ILE A 805 8.92 3.73 13.89
CA ILE A 805 7.99 3.76 15.02
C ILE A 805 6.62 4.01 14.41
N PRO A 806 5.88 2.94 14.09
CA PRO A 806 4.61 3.11 13.46
C PRO A 806 3.69 3.82 14.46
N VAL A 807 3.33 5.05 14.09
CA VAL A 807 2.25 5.80 14.71
C VAL A 807 0.90 5.11 14.46
N TYR A 808 0.88 4.14 13.54
CA TYR A 808 -0.27 3.48 12.92
C TYR A 808 -0.20 1.97 12.86
#